data_AF-A0AAW6JU96-F1
#
_entry.id   AF-A0AAW6JU96-F1
#
_cell.length_a   1.000
_cell.length_b   1.000
_cell.length_c   1.000
_cell.angle_alpha   90.00
_cell.angle_beta   90.00
_cell.angle_gamma   90.00
#
_symmetry.space_group_name_H-M   'P 1'
#
loop_
_entity.id
_entity.type
_entity.pdbx_description
1 polymer ?
#
loop_
_entity_poly.entity_id
_entity_poly.type
_entity_poly.pdbx_seq_one_letter_code
_entity_poly.pdbx_strand_id
1 'polypeptide(L)'
;MSEQFEISQTITGTEFAATSASGNATITIYNYYSKEEAKLVTFGSTNTAPKEIRCPYRGLLNFRPNDADFFFGRKNFIDELYEATKTHNFIPVVGSSGSGKSSVVFAGLVPKLKQETDVYWKFTYFRLGSYEDPFYALAMALVPLIEANINSINDKIDKASKLAKSIQNGTKSLNIIFSSIQQNDPNHRVLLIADQFEEIYTVCKDEEIRNKFINCLLDYLNSSTSHLHPYPAPMVLVITMRIDFLEKAISYQPFSKFFVSVPDNQLLKLLCPMSPEELIDIIKLPAQKLGVTVQQELIVEILNDVNSQHENLPLLEFALTELWNRKTDQGLTKDIYLQIGYLKGALVHYADQKYSILGHEQKEEVKRIFTQLVLPGEGTKDTKRIATKEELGDNNWGLVTQLANIRLLVTSKNPNNQVVVELVHEALIDNWGQLRNWIDEKRDFRIWQERLRILMKEWKKKPDDKTTLLHGSMLVIAEEKLKENPEYLVGEQEFITASINLRDEENKQQKRATQKTIVGLGCLSLFLLIFAYFSWTQWQRAEKNYKNLKNANSNLAKVKQEKVSIEKELDRKRYNLDKVKKDKEQASEEVSRLNSQLDKVKKDKEQASEEVSRLNSQKDCLQKKVAEIPTILKQIITVYQSSGITENHYKVEDVTKIIGEISQDSSCQ
;
A
#
# COMPACT_ATOMS: atom_id res chain seq x y z
N MET A 1 42.19 59.89 -13.52
CA MET A 1 41.55 58.99 -14.50
C MET A 1 41.02 57.79 -13.72
N SER A 2 39.93 57.86 -12.94
CA SER A 2 38.70 58.70 -13.00
C SER A 2 37.90 58.52 -14.28
N GLU A 3 36.96 57.58 -14.24
CA GLU A 3 35.74 57.60 -15.05
C GLU A 3 34.58 57.06 -14.20
N GLN A 4 33.57 57.90 -14.01
CA GLN A 4 32.26 57.52 -13.49
C GLN A 4 31.38 57.15 -14.67
N PHE A 5 30.41 56.25 -14.50
CA PHE A 5 29.19 56.28 -15.30
C PHE A 5 27.95 56.04 -14.44
N GLU A 6 26.84 56.62 -14.88
CA GLU A 6 25.73 57.06 -14.03
C GLU A 6 24.59 56.04 -13.85
N ILE A 7 23.68 56.47 -12.97
CA ILE A 7 22.44 55.82 -12.52
C ILE A 7 21.37 55.83 -13.62
N SER A 8 20.55 54.78 -13.67
CA SER A 8 19.20 54.82 -14.25
C SER A 8 18.17 54.32 -13.22
N GLN A 9 17.48 55.26 -12.55
CA GLN A 9 16.21 54.98 -11.86
C GLN A 9 15.06 55.42 -12.74
N THR A 10 13.96 54.66 -12.74
CA THR A 10 12.64 55.17 -13.13
C THR A 10 11.57 54.58 -12.21
N ILE A 11 10.93 55.44 -11.41
CA ILE A 11 9.67 55.16 -10.72
C ILE A 11 8.68 56.22 -11.20
N THR A 12 7.48 55.80 -11.60
CA THR A 12 6.29 56.67 -11.68
C THR A 12 5.05 55.88 -11.27
N GLY A 13 4.18 56.48 -10.46
CA GLY A 13 2.80 56.00 -10.24
C GLY A 13 1.87 56.45 -11.39
N THR A 14 0.56 56.22 -11.37
CA THR A 14 -0.35 55.92 -10.26
C THR A 14 -1.64 55.23 -10.74
N GLU A 15 -2.27 54.46 -9.84
CA GLU A 15 -3.72 54.22 -9.70
C GLU A 15 -4.58 53.47 -10.76
N PHE A 16 -5.37 52.53 -10.21
CA PHE A 16 -6.55 51.80 -10.69
C PHE A 16 -6.51 50.81 -11.89
N ALA A 17 -6.89 49.57 -11.52
CA ALA A 17 -7.60 48.53 -12.28
C ALA A 17 -6.83 47.55 -13.21
N ALA A 18 -7.02 46.26 -12.89
CA ALA A 18 -6.98 45.07 -13.72
C ALA A 18 -5.62 44.52 -14.27
N THR A 19 -5.31 43.31 -13.81
CA THR A 19 -4.65 42.23 -14.57
C THR A 19 -3.27 42.49 -15.19
N SER A 20 -2.23 42.47 -14.36
CA SER A 20 -1.24 41.38 -14.40
C SER A 20 -0.46 41.37 -13.08
N ALA A 21 -0.23 40.18 -12.51
CA ALA A 21 0.26 40.05 -11.14
C ALA A 21 1.75 40.41 -11.01
N SER A 22 2.04 41.70 -10.81
CA SER A 22 3.36 42.17 -10.40
C SER A 22 3.68 41.68 -8.99
N GLY A 23 4.86 41.06 -8.83
CA GLY A 23 5.39 40.66 -7.54
C GLY A 23 6.91 40.62 -7.61
N ASN A 24 7.56 41.78 -7.45
CA ASN A 24 9.01 41.89 -7.47
C ASN A 24 9.60 41.10 -6.30
N ALA A 25 10.03 39.87 -6.56
CA ALA A 25 10.67 39.02 -5.57
C ALA A 25 12.16 39.36 -5.46
N THR A 26 12.55 39.93 -4.32
CA THR A 26 13.96 40.02 -3.91
C THR A 26 14.15 39.16 -2.66
N ILE A 27 14.73 37.97 -2.83
CA ILE A 27 15.05 37.05 -1.73
C ILE A 27 16.57 37.04 -1.54
N THR A 28 17.02 37.63 -0.43
CA THR A 28 18.43 37.59 -0.01
C THR A 28 18.51 36.90 1.35
N ILE A 29 19.00 35.65 1.38
CA ILE A 29 19.19 34.87 2.61
C ILE A 29 20.58 34.24 2.59
N TYR A 30 21.49 34.83 3.36
CA TYR A 30 22.83 34.34 3.71
C TYR A 30 23.18 34.97 5.08
N ASN A 31 23.92 34.34 6.00
CA ASN A 31 24.63 33.06 5.92
C ASN A 31 24.83 32.49 7.34
N TYR A 32 25.16 31.19 7.42
CA TYR A 32 25.37 30.38 8.64
C TYR A 32 26.43 30.93 9.63
N TYR A 33 27.13 32.00 9.27
CA TYR A 33 28.34 32.48 9.94
C TYR A 33 28.62 34.01 9.76
N SER A 34 27.60 34.83 9.48
CA SER A 34 27.68 36.31 9.28
C SER A 34 28.51 36.81 8.06
N LYS A 35 28.37 38.05 7.56
CA LYS A 35 27.40 39.11 7.91
C LYS A 35 26.61 39.58 6.67
N GLU A 36 26.16 40.84 6.61
CA GLU A 36 24.90 41.26 5.96
C GLU A 36 25.00 42.60 5.19
N GLU A 37 24.30 42.74 4.06
CA GLU A 37 23.60 44.00 3.71
C GLU A 37 22.21 43.75 3.10
N ALA A 38 21.19 44.30 3.75
CA ALA A 38 19.92 44.70 3.15
C ALA A 38 19.59 46.09 3.70
N LYS A 39 19.90 47.14 2.93
CA LYS A 39 19.56 48.52 3.26
C LYS A 39 18.45 49.02 2.35
N LEU A 40 17.31 49.34 2.96
CA LEU A 40 16.45 50.44 2.50
C LEU A 40 16.12 51.30 3.72
N VAL A 41 16.86 52.40 3.87
CA VAL A 41 16.48 53.51 4.76
C VAL A 41 16.29 54.74 3.90
N THR A 42 15.07 54.88 3.38
CA THR A 42 14.60 56.11 2.75
C THR A 42 13.87 56.95 3.79
N PHE A 43 14.59 57.82 4.50
CA PHE A 43 14.00 59.01 5.10
C PHE A 43 14.95 60.17 4.92
N GLY A 44 14.53 61.14 4.09
CA GLY A 44 15.29 62.35 3.89
C GLY A 44 15.14 63.30 5.08
N SER A 45 16.23 63.55 5.79
CA SER A 45 16.64 64.92 6.11
C SER A 45 18.11 64.92 6.52
N THR A 46 18.79 66.04 6.30
CA THR A 46 20.18 66.24 6.71
C THR A 46 20.27 66.33 8.24
N ASN A 47 20.73 65.27 8.89
CA ASN A 47 21.21 65.35 10.26
C ASN A 47 22.39 64.40 10.48
N THR A 48 23.45 64.87 11.12
CA THR A 48 24.69 64.10 11.34
C THR A 48 24.49 63.08 12.45
N ALA A 49 23.94 61.92 12.09
CA ALA A 49 23.85 60.78 13.00
C ALA A 49 25.26 60.29 13.41
N PRO A 50 25.50 59.96 14.69
CA PRO A 50 26.78 59.44 15.13
C PRO A 50 27.08 58.10 14.44
N LYS A 51 28.35 57.91 14.07
CA LYS A 51 28.83 56.72 13.35
C LYS A 51 28.69 55.49 14.24
N GLU A 52 27.65 54.69 14.00
CA GLU A 52 27.24 53.58 14.88
C GLU A 52 28.37 52.55 15.04
N ILE A 53 28.90 52.43 16.26
CA ILE A 53 30.05 51.56 16.55
C ILE A 53 29.57 50.11 16.57
N ARG A 54 30.10 49.29 15.64
CA ARG A 54 29.82 47.85 15.55
C ARG A 54 30.12 47.16 16.88
N CYS A 55 29.16 46.38 17.38
CA CYS A 55 29.36 45.51 18.55
C CYS A 55 30.55 44.56 18.34
N PRO A 56 31.52 44.49 19.28
CA PRO A 56 32.68 43.61 19.16
C PRO A 56 32.32 42.16 19.49
N TYR A 57 31.41 41.97 20.45
CA TYR A 57 30.85 40.66 20.84
C TYR A 57 29.92 40.11 19.75
N ARG A 58 29.81 38.78 19.69
CA ARG A 58 29.14 38.03 18.61
C ARG A 58 27.87 37.33 19.09
N GLY A 59 27.62 37.30 20.39
CA GLY A 59 26.45 36.66 20.97
C GLY A 59 26.49 35.15 20.79
N LEU A 60 25.41 34.56 20.29
CA LEU A 60 25.37 33.12 20.01
C LEU A 60 26.04 32.72 18.67
N LEU A 61 26.71 33.64 17.98
CA LEU A 61 27.45 33.37 16.74
C LEU A 61 28.94 33.09 17.02
N ASN A 62 29.53 32.16 16.27
CA ASN A 62 30.97 31.90 16.31
C ASN A 62 31.78 33.06 15.70
N PHE A 63 32.95 33.36 16.26
CA PHE A 63 33.90 34.31 15.66
C PHE A 63 34.47 33.74 14.36
N ARG A 64 34.67 34.61 13.35
CA ARG A 64 35.18 34.26 12.02
C ARG A 64 36.50 34.97 11.70
N PRO A 65 37.17 34.69 10.56
CA PRO A 65 38.44 35.35 10.23
C PRO A 65 38.36 36.87 10.18
N ASN A 66 37.19 37.42 9.85
CA ASN A 66 36.92 38.87 9.80
C ASN A 66 36.58 39.48 11.17
N ASP A 67 36.46 38.66 12.21
CA ASP A 67 36.20 39.06 13.60
C ASP A 67 37.45 38.89 14.48
N ALA A 68 38.59 38.47 13.88
CA ALA A 68 39.86 38.20 14.57
C ALA A 68 40.35 39.36 15.44
N ASP A 69 40.08 40.60 14.98
CA ASP A 69 40.40 41.82 15.73
C ASP A 69 39.74 41.90 17.10
N PHE A 70 38.65 41.17 17.34
CA PHE A 70 37.90 41.14 18.60
C PHE A 70 38.00 39.78 19.33
N PHE A 71 38.83 38.86 18.83
CA PHE A 71 38.98 37.52 19.41
C PHE A 71 40.20 37.47 20.34
N PHE A 72 39.94 37.41 21.65
CA PHE A 72 40.96 37.45 22.70
C PHE A 72 40.92 36.20 23.60
N GLY A 73 41.79 36.14 24.62
CA GLY A 73 41.77 35.10 25.65
C GLY A 73 42.06 33.67 25.19
N ARG A 74 42.62 33.45 23.99
CA ARG A 74 43.06 32.11 23.53
C ARG A 74 44.43 32.08 22.87
N LYS A 75 45.25 33.12 23.11
CA LYS A 75 46.54 33.31 22.42
C LYS A 75 47.45 32.08 22.49
N ASN A 76 47.65 31.53 23.69
CA ASN A 76 48.55 30.38 23.90
C ASN A 76 48.08 29.13 23.11
N PHE A 77 46.78 28.87 23.07
CA PHE A 77 46.22 27.75 22.31
C PHE A 77 46.31 28.00 20.79
N ILE A 78 46.11 29.23 20.32
CA ILE A 78 46.32 29.60 18.91
C ILE A 78 47.79 29.40 18.53
N ASP A 79 48.72 29.76 19.41
CA ASP A 79 50.15 29.55 19.21
C ASP A 79 50.50 28.06 19.13
N GLU A 80 49.91 27.22 19.99
CA GLU A 80 50.04 25.75 19.95
C GLU A 80 49.46 25.12 18.66
N LEU A 81 48.25 25.52 18.25
CA LEU A 81 47.64 25.06 16.99
C LEU A 81 48.52 25.44 15.79
N TYR A 82 49.07 26.65 15.81
CA TYR A 82 49.91 27.19 14.75
C TYR A 82 51.21 26.40 14.59
N GLU A 83 51.95 26.12 15.68
CA GLU A 83 53.15 25.27 15.62
C GLU A 83 52.82 23.83 15.21
N ALA A 84 51.64 23.31 15.56
CA ALA A 84 51.18 22.01 15.08
C ALA A 84 51.01 21.96 13.55
N THR A 85 50.63 23.04 12.86
CA THR A 85 50.51 23.06 11.37
C THR A 85 51.85 22.98 10.62
N LYS A 86 52.96 23.24 11.31
CA LYS A 86 54.31 23.12 10.77
C LYS A 86 54.85 21.70 10.85
N THR A 87 54.39 20.95 11.86
CA THR A 87 54.90 19.62 12.23
C THR A 87 53.95 18.47 11.87
N HIS A 88 52.65 18.74 11.77
CA HIS A 88 51.61 17.75 11.54
C HIS A 88 50.68 18.14 10.38
N ASN A 89 50.16 17.14 9.66
CA ASN A 89 49.13 17.30 8.62
C ASN A 89 47.71 16.97 9.13
N PHE A 90 47.55 16.52 10.37
CA PHE A 90 46.27 16.27 11.02
C PHE A 90 46.27 16.83 12.45
N ILE A 91 45.26 17.63 12.79
CA ILE A 91 45.14 18.32 14.08
C ILE A 91 43.68 18.23 14.57
N PRO A 92 43.33 17.23 15.39
CA PRO A 92 42.05 17.17 16.07
C PRO A 92 41.98 18.13 17.26
N VAL A 93 41.10 19.13 17.15
CA VAL A 93 40.73 20.08 18.21
C VAL A 93 39.48 19.55 18.93
N VAL A 94 39.64 19.10 20.17
CA VAL A 94 38.59 18.39 20.92
C VAL A 94 38.25 19.10 22.23
N GLY A 95 36.98 19.14 22.60
CA GLY A 95 36.52 19.79 23.85
C GLY A 95 35.00 19.90 23.95
N SER A 96 34.50 20.39 25.08
CA SER A 96 33.05 20.51 25.39
C SER A 96 32.25 21.32 24.35
N SER A 97 30.92 21.13 24.30
CA SER A 97 30.05 22.02 23.54
C SER A 97 30.18 23.46 24.08
N GLY A 98 30.17 24.46 23.20
CA GLY A 98 30.35 25.87 23.57
C GLY A 98 31.79 26.33 23.92
N SER A 99 32.79 25.45 24.07
CA SER A 99 34.15 25.85 24.53
C SER A 99 34.98 26.74 23.58
N GLY A 100 34.41 27.13 22.43
CA GLY A 100 35.05 28.02 21.45
C GLY A 100 35.83 27.33 20.34
N LYS A 101 35.73 26.00 20.16
CA LYS A 101 36.48 25.21 19.15
C LYS A 101 36.45 25.81 17.74
N SER A 102 35.27 26.11 17.22
CA SER A 102 35.12 26.74 15.90
C SER A 102 35.73 28.13 15.90
N SER A 103 35.39 28.99 16.88
CA SER A 103 35.95 30.35 17.01
C SER A 103 37.49 30.38 17.04
N VAL A 104 38.15 29.49 17.79
CA VAL A 104 39.63 29.49 17.89
C VAL A 104 40.32 29.06 16.59
N VAL A 105 39.72 28.14 15.83
CA VAL A 105 40.23 27.77 14.49
C VAL A 105 39.96 28.90 13.48
N PHE A 106 38.74 29.45 13.45
CA PHE A 106 38.35 30.41 12.42
C PHE A 106 38.81 31.85 12.67
N ALA A 107 38.86 32.33 13.91
CA ALA A 107 39.27 33.69 14.26
C ALA A 107 40.67 33.77 14.89
N GLY A 108 41.23 32.64 15.33
CA GLY A 108 42.61 32.55 15.81
C GLY A 108 43.57 31.99 14.76
N LEU A 109 43.44 30.70 14.45
CA LEU A 109 44.39 29.98 13.58
C LEU A 109 44.39 30.51 12.13
N VAL A 110 43.23 30.63 11.48
CA VAL A 110 43.15 31.08 10.07
C VAL A 110 43.77 32.46 9.85
N PRO A 111 43.48 33.51 10.65
CA PRO A 111 44.13 34.81 10.50
C PRO A 111 45.63 34.77 10.76
N LYS A 112 46.09 34.00 11.77
CA LYS A 112 47.52 33.86 12.07
C LYS A 112 48.30 33.22 10.92
N LEU A 113 47.77 32.15 10.31
CA LEU A 113 48.39 31.52 9.14
C LEU A 113 48.42 32.44 7.92
N LYS A 114 47.39 33.28 7.73
CA LYS A 114 47.38 34.29 6.65
C LYS A 114 48.39 35.44 6.85
N GLN A 115 48.99 35.56 8.03
CA GLN A 115 50.06 36.53 8.30
C GLN A 115 51.46 35.97 8.00
N GLU A 116 51.59 34.67 7.66
CA GLU A 116 52.86 34.13 7.20
C GLU A 116 53.27 34.72 5.85
N THR A 117 54.55 35.07 5.73
CA THR A 117 55.15 35.60 4.48
C THR A 117 55.68 34.50 3.57
N ASP A 118 56.14 33.40 4.16
CA ASP A 118 56.95 32.38 3.48
C ASP A 118 56.07 31.28 2.83
N VAL A 119 54.83 31.16 3.32
CA VAL A 119 53.83 30.19 2.89
C VAL A 119 52.51 30.93 2.70
N TYR A 120 51.89 30.78 1.52
CA TYR A 120 50.57 31.37 1.28
C TYR A 120 49.47 30.33 1.54
N TRP A 121 48.70 30.58 2.60
CA TRP A 121 47.64 29.69 3.04
C TRP A 121 46.30 29.96 2.35
N LYS A 122 45.87 29.01 1.52
CA LYS A 122 44.47 28.89 1.11
C LYS A 122 43.73 28.15 2.22
N PHE A 123 42.58 28.65 2.66
CA PHE A 123 41.74 27.96 3.66
C PHE A 123 40.39 27.60 3.03
N THR A 124 39.90 26.41 3.35
CA THR A 124 38.51 26.03 3.08
C THR A 124 37.97 25.23 4.25
N TYR A 125 36.66 25.15 4.36
CA TYR A 125 36.02 24.36 5.40
C TYR A 125 34.77 23.67 4.89
N PHE A 126 34.49 22.51 5.47
CA PHE A 126 33.20 21.85 5.38
C PHE A 126 32.69 21.53 6.78
N ARG A 127 31.39 21.34 6.85
CA ARG A 127 30.64 20.80 7.98
C ARG A 127 29.53 19.96 7.35
N LEU A 128 29.10 18.86 7.97
CA LEU A 128 28.04 18.06 7.36
C LEU A 128 26.73 18.84 7.41
N GLY A 129 26.21 19.21 8.59
CA GLY A 129 25.04 20.05 8.73
C GLY A 129 23.89 19.65 7.79
N SER A 130 23.65 20.46 6.75
CA SER A 130 22.61 20.24 5.72
C SER A 130 22.98 19.20 4.64
N TYR A 131 24.18 18.63 4.70
CA TYR A 131 24.78 17.66 3.78
C TYR A 131 24.75 16.25 4.42
N GLU A 132 23.87 15.36 3.93
CA GLU A 132 23.83 13.96 4.41
C GLU A 132 25.02 13.14 3.90
N ASP A 133 25.59 13.50 2.76
CA ASP A 133 26.78 12.88 2.17
C ASP A 133 28.05 13.68 2.52
N PRO A 134 28.99 13.11 3.30
CA PRO A 134 30.25 13.77 3.66
C PRO A 134 31.16 14.01 2.45
N PHE A 135 31.11 13.16 1.40
CA PHE A 135 31.88 13.38 0.16
C PHE A 135 31.40 14.63 -0.57
N TYR A 136 30.07 14.86 -0.60
CA TYR A 136 29.50 16.07 -1.18
C TYR A 136 29.82 17.32 -0.36
N ALA A 137 29.77 17.24 0.97
CA ALA A 137 30.17 18.35 1.86
C ALA A 137 31.62 18.78 1.59
N LEU A 138 32.54 17.81 1.51
CA LEU A 138 33.95 18.04 1.17
C LEU A 138 34.11 18.60 -0.25
N ALA A 139 33.43 18.02 -1.24
CA ALA A 139 33.49 18.50 -2.63
C ALA A 139 33.02 19.96 -2.77
N MET A 140 31.97 20.36 -2.06
CA MET A 140 31.49 21.76 -2.03
C MET A 140 32.50 22.75 -1.44
N ALA A 141 33.40 22.29 -0.57
CA ALA A 141 34.50 23.06 -0.02
C ALA A 141 35.73 23.09 -0.95
N LEU A 142 35.97 22.01 -1.71
CA LEU A 142 37.13 21.89 -2.61
C LEU A 142 36.92 22.55 -3.98
N VAL A 143 35.71 22.53 -4.56
CA VAL A 143 35.45 23.09 -5.90
C VAL A 143 35.96 24.54 -6.06
N PRO A 144 35.71 25.49 -5.12
CA PRO A 144 36.24 26.86 -5.24
C PRO A 144 37.76 26.99 -5.12
N LEU A 145 38.46 25.97 -4.57
CA LEU A 145 39.93 25.95 -4.52
C LEU A 145 40.55 25.42 -5.82
N ILE A 146 39.85 24.50 -6.49
CA ILE A 146 40.29 23.88 -7.76
C ILE A 146 40.01 24.83 -8.93
N GLU A 147 38.87 25.51 -8.92
CA GLU A 147 38.42 26.38 -9.99
C GLU A 147 38.02 27.77 -9.44
N ALA A 148 38.89 28.76 -9.61
CA ALA A 148 38.69 30.10 -9.04
C ALA A 148 37.56 30.92 -9.71
N ASN A 149 37.11 30.53 -10.91
CA ASN A 149 36.20 31.32 -11.77
C ASN A 149 34.75 30.78 -11.83
N ILE A 150 34.28 29.96 -10.87
CA ILE A 150 32.85 29.60 -10.83
C ILE A 150 32.01 30.79 -10.36
N ASN A 151 31.33 31.42 -11.31
CA ASN A 151 30.41 32.53 -11.07
C ASN A 151 28.95 32.09 -10.81
N SER A 152 28.61 30.81 -11.07
CA SER A 152 27.25 30.28 -10.94
C SER A 152 27.12 29.24 -9.84
N ILE A 153 26.12 29.39 -8.97
CA ILE A 153 25.83 28.45 -7.89
C ILE A 153 25.46 27.04 -8.43
N ASN A 154 24.78 26.97 -9.58
CA ASN A 154 24.37 25.70 -10.18
C ASN A 154 25.59 24.93 -10.73
N ASP A 155 26.52 25.64 -11.38
CA ASP A 155 27.78 25.05 -11.86
C ASP A 155 28.64 24.52 -10.69
N LYS A 156 28.66 25.25 -9.55
CA LYS A 156 29.29 24.76 -8.32
C LYS A 156 28.67 23.43 -7.85
N ILE A 157 27.33 23.37 -7.80
CA ILE A 157 26.56 22.19 -7.35
C ILE A 157 26.83 20.98 -8.25
N ASP A 158 26.81 21.16 -9.57
CA ASP A 158 27.06 20.10 -10.55
C ASP A 158 28.49 19.57 -10.50
N LYS A 159 29.47 20.48 -10.37
CA LYS A 159 30.89 20.12 -10.20
C LYS A 159 31.14 19.40 -8.88
N ALA A 160 30.53 19.86 -7.79
CA ALA A 160 30.63 19.20 -6.49
C ALA A 160 30.02 17.78 -6.53
N SER A 161 28.87 17.60 -7.17
CA SER A 161 28.23 16.28 -7.36
C SER A 161 29.14 15.30 -8.12
N LYS A 162 29.76 15.76 -9.22
CA LYS A 162 30.71 14.96 -10.02
C LYS A 162 32.00 14.65 -9.24
N LEU A 163 32.52 15.63 -8.49
CA LEU A 163 33.73 15.48 -7.68
C LEU A 163 33.50 14.51 -6.50
N ALA A 164 32.38 14.64 -5.78
CA ALA A 164 32.00 13.76 -4.67
C ALA A 164 32.00 12.29 -5.10
N LYS A 165 31.29 11.96 -6.19
CA LYS A 165 31.27 10.60 -6.77
C LYS A 165 32.66 10.12 -7.21
N SER A 166 33.51 11.02 -7.72
CA SER A 166 34.87 10.68 -8.14
C SER A 166 35.79 10.34 -6.96
N ILE A 167 35.62 11.05 -5.83
CA ILE A 167 36.37 10.79 -4.59
C ILE A 167 35.83 9.50 -3.93
N GLN A 168 34.51 9.36 -3.83
CA GLN A 168 33.83 8.20 -3.23
C GLN A 168 34.15 6.88 -3.95
N ASN A 169 34.27 6.90 -5.27
CA ASN A 169 34.64 5.74 -6.09
C ASN A 169 36.16 5.54 -6.21
N GLY A 170 36.99 6.37 -5.57
CA GLY A 170 38.45 6.30 -5.62
C GLY A 170 39.08 6.70 -6.96
N THR A 171 38.31 7.17 -7.95
CA THR A 171 38.83 7.57 -9.27
C THR A 171 39.60 8.90 -9.23
N LYS A 172 39.39 9.71 -8.19
CA LYS A 172 40.23 10.87 -7.85
C LYS A 172 40.58 10.84 -6.36
N SER A 173 41.82 10.55 -6.03
CA SER A 173 42.31 10.64 -4.65
C SER A 173 42.55 12.09 -4.23
N LEU A 174 42.46 12.36 -2.92
CA LEU A 174 42.75 13.68 -2.36
C LEU A 174 44.21 14.11 -2.63
N ASN A 175 45.15 13.15 -2.72
CA ASN A 175 46.54 13.41 -3.11
C ASN A 175 46.61 14.12 -4.47
N ILE A 176 45.93 13.60 -5.48
CA ILE A 176 45.92 14.19 -6.83
C ILE A 176 45.31 15.59 -6.79
N ILE A 177 44.24 15.79 -6.02
CA ILE A 177 43.56 17.08 -5.89
C ILE A 177 44.49 18.12 -5.24
N PHE A 178 45.07 17.85 -4.07
CA PHE A 178 45.94 18.80 -3.40
C PHE A 178 47.28 19.02 -4.11
N SER A 179 47.86 17.98 -4.73
CA SER A 179 49.03 18.14 -5.60
C SER A 179 48.74 19.01 -6.82
N SER A 180 47.54 18.95 -7.41
CA SER A 180 47.17 19.85 -8.51
C SER A 180 47.01 21.32 -8.07
N ILE A 181 46.58 21.55 -6.82
CA ILE A 181 46.52 22.90 -6.23
C ILE A 181 47.93 23.44 -5.97
N GLN A 182 48.88 22.60 -5.54
CA GLN A 182 50.28 22.97 -5.30
C GLN A 182 51.11 23.09 -6.60
N GLN A 183 50.80 22.34 -7.65
CA GLN A 183 51.51 22.44 -8.94
C GLN A 183 51.39 23.81 -9.60
N ASN A 184 50.28 24.52 -9.35
CA ASN A 184 50.11 25.89 -9.84
C ASN A 184 50.98 26.89 -9.07
N ASP A 185 51.32 26.61 -7.80
CA ASP A 185 52.07 27.49 -6.91
C ASP A 185 52.74 26.67 -5.77
N PRO A 186 54.05 26.41 -5.79
CA PRO A 186 54.68 25.46 -4.85
C PRO A 186 54.62 25.90 -3.38
N ASN A 187 54.51 27.21 -3.12
CA ASN A 187 54.40 27.80 -1.78
C ASN A 187 52.95 27.83 -1.26
N HIS A 188 51.97 27.30 -2.01
CA HIS A 188 50.58 27.23 -1.57
C HIS A 188 50.33 25.98 -0.72
N ARG A 189 49.89 26.20 0.54
CA ARG A 189 49.36 25.16 1.42
C ARG A 189 47.86 25.37 1.63
N VAL A 190 47.12 24.27 1.80
CA VAL A 190 45.68 24.29 2.09
C VAL A 190 45.44 23.96 3.55
N LEU A 191 44.75 24.84 4.27
CA LEU A 191 44.11 24.48 5.54
C LEU A 191 42.70 23.98 5.24
N LEU A 192 42.47 22.68 5.42
CA LEU A 192 41.13 22.08 5.34
C LEU A 192 40.57 21.95 6.74
N ILE A 193 39.44 22.61 7.01
CA ILE A 193 38.76 22.53 8.31
C ILE A 193 37.50 21.68 8.17
N ALA A 194 37.39 20.61 8.95
CA ALA A 194 36.12 19.89 9.16
C ALA A 194 35.52 20.35 10.50
N ASP A 195 34.60 21.31 10.43
CA ASP A 195 33.96 21.87 11.63
C ASP A 195 32.79 20.98 12.09
N GLN A 196 32.70 20.70 13.40
CA GLN A 196 31.72 19.79 14.02
C GLN A 196 31.75 18.38 13.41
N PHE A 197 32.94 17.78 13.41
CA PHE A 197 33.17 16.45 12.86
C PHE A 197 32.33 15.34 13.52
N GLU A 198 31.81 15.57 14.74
CA GLU A 198 30.79 14.70 15.35
C GLU A 198 29.57 14.44 14.46
N GLU A 199 29.25 15.35 13.54
CA GLU A 199 28.13 15.21 12.62
C GLU A 199 28.28 14.04 11.65
N ILE A 200 29.49 13.52 11.45
CA ILE A 200 29.68 12.27 10.71
C ILE A 200 29.01 11.07 11.39
N TYR A 201 28.74 11.14 12.70
CA TYR A 201 28.04 10.11 13.46
C TYR A 201 26.56 10.44 13.72
N THR A 202 26.14 11.72 13.62
CA THR A 202 24.75 12.14 13.87
C THR A 202 23.94 12.39 12.60
N VAL A 203 24.56 12.95 11.55
CA VAL A 203 23.94 13.29 10.26
C VAL A 203 24.13 12.16 9.25
N CYS A 204 25.36 11.68 9.05
CA CYS A 204 25.62 10.58 8.11
C CYS A 204 25.17 9.23 8.70
N LYS A 205 23.94 8.83 8.37
CA LYS A 205 23.33 7.58 8.85
C LYS A 205 23.93 6.32 8.22
N ASP A 206 24.45 6.43 7.00
CA ASP A 206 25.03 5.31 6.27
C ASP A 206 26.46 5.02 6.75
N GLU A 207 26.62 3.85 7.38
CA GLU A 207 27.90 3.42 7.93
C GLU A 207 28.95 3.09 6.86
N GLU A 208 28.53 2.54 5.72
CA GLU A 208 29.46 2.19 4.65
C GLU A 208 30.03 3.46 4.01
N ILE A 209 29.18 4.46 3.76
CA ILE A 209 29.60 5.78 3.26
C ILE A 209 30.49 6.49 4.29
N ARG A 210 30.11 6.48 5.57
CA ARG A 210 30.93 7.06 6.66
C ARG A 210 32.32 6.45 6.72
N ASN A 211 32.42 5.13 6.73
CA ASN A 211 33.69 4.42 6.87
C ASN A 211 34.58 4.61 5.61
N LYS A 212 33.99 4.62 4.41
CA LYS A 212 34.69 4.99 3.16
C LYS A 212 35.22 6.42 3.20
N PHE A 213 34.44 7.38 3.70
CA PHE A 213 34.86 8.78 3.79
C PHE A 213 36.03 8.97 4.77
N ILE A 214 35.93 8.36 5.96
CA ILE A 214 37.03 8.38 6.94
C ILE A 214 38.29 7.78 6.31
N ASN A 215 38.21 6.59 5.70
CA ASN A 215 39.36 5.96 5.05
C ASN A 215 39.98 6.87 3.96
N CYS A 216 39.16 7.55 3.15
CA CYS A 216 39.66 8.48 2.13
C CYS A 216 40.50 9.63 2.72
N LEU A 217 40.12 10.17 3.89
CA LEU A 217 40.92 11.14 4.63
C LEU A 217 42.20 10.50 5.18
N LEU A 218 42.13 9.30 5.76
CA LEU A 218 43.27 8.61 6.35
C LEU A 218 44.31 8.18 5.30
N ASP A 219 43.88 7.78 4.11
CA ASP A 219 44.76 7.41 3.00
C ASP A 219 45.60 8.61 2.54
N TYR A 220 45.01 9.82 2.50
CA TYR A 220 45.73 11.07 2.25
C TYR A 220 46.78 11.35 3.34
N LEU A 221 46.40 11.22 4.61
CA LEU A 221 47.27 11.53 5.73
C LEU A 221 48.47 10.57 5.80
N ASN A 222 48.24 9.25 5.65
CA ASN A 222 49.27 8.20 5.65
C ASN A 222 50.29 8.34 4.51
N SER A 223 49.82 8.73 3.31
CA SER A 223 50.70 8.87 2.15
C SER A 223 51.49 10.18 2.17
N SER A 224 50.90 11.26 2.70
CA SER A 224 51.57 12.55 2.85
C SER A 224 52.64 12.58 3.95
N THR A 225 52.66 11.60 4.86
CA THR A 225 53.70 11.46 5.91
C THR A 225 54.97 10.73 5.44
N SER A 226 55.07 10.29 4.18
CA SER A 226 56.30 9.65 3.70
C SER A 226 57.46 10.67 3.63
N HIS A 227 58.54 10.41 4.37
CA HIS A 227 59.76 11.24 4.47
C HIS A 227 60.55 11.47 3.15
N LEU A 228 59.97 11.09 2.01
CA LEU A 228 60.56 11.20 0.68
C LEU A 228 60.16 12.49 -0.06
N HIS A 229 59.20 13.27 0.46
CA HIS A 229 58.83 14.56 -0.12
C HIS A 229 59.69 15.70 0.46
N PRO A 230 60.43 16.46 -0.38
CA PRO A 230 61.28 17.57 0.07
C PRO A 230 60.51 18.86 0.42
N TYR A 231 59.17 18.81 0.46
CA TYR A 231 58.29 19.94 0.75
C TYR A 231 57.29 19.56 1.86
N PRO A 232 56.87 20.51 2.72
CA PRO A 232 55.83 20.26 3.72
C PRO A 232 54.51 19.86 3.05
N ALA A 233 53.70 19.07 3.76
CA ALA A 233 52.45 18.51 3.21
C ALA A 233 51.53 19.61 2.63
N PRO A 234 50.97 19.41 1.41
CA PRO A 234 50.20 20.44 0.71
C PRO A 234 48.86 20.76 1.36
N MET A 235 48.36 19.89 2.25
CA MET A 235 47.17 20.15 3.05
C MET A 235 47.39 19.77 4.52
N VAL A 236 46.84 20.59 5.42
CA VAL A 236 46.69 20.30 6.84
C VAL A 236 45.20 20.20 7.16
N LEU A 237 44.77 19.07 7.70
CA LEU A 237 43.40 18.80 8.13
C LEU A 237 43.24 19.16 9.60
N VAL A 238 42.44 20.17 9.89
CA VAL A 238 41.96 20.47 11.25
C VAL A 238 40.54 19.94 11.38
N ILE A 239 40.29 19.07 12.36
CA ILE A 239 38.91 18.71 12.73
C ILE A 239 38.55 19.39 14.04
N THR A 240 37.34 19.92 14.17
CA THR A 240 36.79 20.28 15.48
C THR A 240 35.80 19.19 15.88
N MET A 241 35.90 18.68 17.11
CA MET A 241 35.00 17.62 17.58
C MET A 241 34.61 17.78 19.05
N ARG A 242 33.39 17.40 19.42
CA ARG A 242 33.03 17.29 20.84
C ARG A 242 33.67 16.07 21.51
N ILE A 243 34.07 16.20 22.78
CA ILE A 243 34.76 15.13 23.53
C ILE A 243 33.88 13.89 23.76
N ASP A 244 32.56 14.04 23.87
CA ASP A 244 31.59 12.93 23.98
C ASP A 244 31.45 12.11 22.69
N PHE A 245 32.00 12.58 21.56
CA PHE A 245 32.09 11.81 20.31
C PHE A 245 33.46 11.17 20.08
N LEU A 246 34.45 11.42 20.95
CA LEU A 246 35.77 10.81 20.85
C LEU A 246 35.71 9.29 21.00
N GLU A 247 34.82 8.76 21.85
CA GLU A 247 34.57 7.31 21.98
C GLU A 247 34.16 6.68 20.63
N LYS A 248 33.24 7.31 19.91
CA LYS A 248 32.81 6.85 18.58
C LYS A 248 33.97 6.91 17.58
N ALA A 249 34.78 7.97 17.63
CA ALA A 249 35.97 8.10 16.78
C ALA A 249 37.01 6.99 17.02
N ILE A 250 37.34 6.68 18.28
CA ILE A 250 38.32 5.64 18.61
C ILE A 250 37.76 4.22 18.48
N SER A 251 36.43 4.03 18.47
CA SER A 251 35.82 2.73 18.18
C SER A 251 36.09 2.23 16.75
N TYR A 252 36.30 3.15 15.79
CA TYR A 252 36.65 2.81 14.42
C TYR A 252 38.16 2.62 14.27
N GLN A 253 38.60 1.35 14.19
CA GLN A 253 40.01 0.98 14.33
C GLN A 253 41.00 1.71 13.39
N PRO A 254 40.70 1.95 12.08
CA PRO A 254 41.58 2.73 11.22
C PRO A 254 41.82 4.16 11.71
N PHE A 255 40.79 4.81 12.27
CA PHE A 255 40.87 6.18 12.77
C PHE A 255 41.52 6.23 14.15
N SER A 256 41.26 5.23 15.01
CA SER A 256 41.90 5.10 16.34
C SER A 256 43.43 5.13 16.27
N LYS A 257 44.02 4.52 15.23
CA LYS A 257 45.47 4.50 15.02
C LYS A 257 46.06 5.90 14.92
N PHE A 258 45.38 6.84 14.28
CA PHE A 258 45.88 8.21 14.10
C PHE A 258 45.93 9.03 15.39
N PHE A 259 45.10 8.70 16.38
CA PHE A 259 45.16 9.32 17.72
C PHE A 259 46.32 8.76 18.56
N VAL A 260 46.89 7.60 18.19
CA VAL A 260 47.92 6.88 18.97
C VAL A 260 49.27 6.82 18.23
N SER A 261 49.31 7.06 16.92
CA SER A 261 50.52 6.92 16.08
C SER A 261 51.56 8.02 16.24
N VAL A 262 51.25 9.09 16.99
CA VAL A 262 52.16 10.21 17.25
C VAL A 262 52.71 10.09 18.66
N PRO A 263 54.04 9.98 18.85
CA PRO A 263 54.66 10.03 20.17
C PRO A 263 54.25 11.28 20.98
N ASP A 264 54.26 11.16 22.30
CA ASP A 264 54.02 12.25 23.26
C ASP A 264 52.61 12.89 23.24
N ASN A 265 51.60 12.24 22.64
CA ASN A 265 50.19 12.69 22.59
C ASN A 265 49.96 14.09 21.96
N GLN A 266 50.96 14.72 21.34
CA GLN A 266 50.92 16.14 20.94
C GLN A 266 49.90 16.46 19.84
N LEU A 267 49.38 15.44 19.15
CA LEU A 267 48.40 15.59 18.06
C LEU A 267 46.99 15.96 18.57
N LEU A 268 46.58 15.51 19.76
CA LEU A 268 45.24 15.80 20.29
C LEU A 268 45.20 17.14 21.03
N LYS A 269 44.62 18.16 20.39
CA LYS A 269 44.54 19.53 20.92
C LYS A 269 43.27 19.69 21.76
N LEU A 270 43.39 19.39 23.05
CA LEU A 270 42.30 19.52 24.02
C LEU A 270 42.05 21.00 24.37
N LEU A 271 40.94 21.55 23.87
CA LEU A 271 40.51 22.91 24.21
C LEU A 271 39.86 22.92 25.60
N CYS A 272 40.72 23.18 26.59
CA CYS A 272 40.38 23.23 28.00
C CYS A 272 39.49 24.43 28.36
N PRO A 273 38.87 24.42 29.56
CA PRO A 273 38.33 25.62 30.21
C PRO A 273 39.34 26.79 30.20
N MET A 274 38.85 28.01 30.19
CA MET A 274 39.64 29.24 30.16
C MET A 274 40.20 29.57 31.54
N SER A 275 41.40 30.16 31.59
CA SER A 275 41.87 30.74 32.85
C SER A 275 41.08 32.02 33.21
N PRO A 276 41.05 32.45 34.48
CA PRO A 276 40.44 33.73 34.86
C PRO A 276 41.00 34.91 34.07
N GLU A 277 42.29 34.90 33.74
CA GLU A 277 42.95 35.91 32.91
C GLU A 277 42.44 35.87 31.46
N GLU A 278 42.31 34.67 30.86
CA GLU A 278 41.72 34.49 29.52
C GLU A 278 40.27 35.03 29.47
N LEU A 279 39.48 34.80 30.52
CA LEU A 279 38.11 35.32 30.64
C LEU A 279 38.08 36.85 30.79
N ILE A 280 38.97 37.43 31.61
CA ILE A 280 39.10 38.89 31.75
C ILE A 280 39.42 39.52 30.40
N ASP A 281 40.35 38.94 29.64
CA ASP A 281 40.72 39.42 28.31
C ASP A 281 39.54 39.44 27.34
N ILE A 282 38.72 38.39 27.32
CA ILE A 282 37.53 38.30 26.46
C ILE A 282 36.45 39.31 26.87
N ILE A 283 36.25 39.53 28.17
CA ILE A 283 35.29 40.52 28.67
C ILE A 283 35.76 41.93 28.30
N LYS A 284 37.05 42.24 28.49
CA LYS A 284 37.57 43.61 28.55
C LYS A 284 38.16 44.12 27.23
N LEU A 285 39.02 43.34 26.58
CA LEU A 285 39.80 43.81 25.43
C LEU A 285 38.95 44.17 24.18
N PRO A 286 37.87 43.45 23.83
CA PRO A 286 37.04 43.81 22.67
C PRO A 286 36.37 45.18 22.83
N ALA A 287 35.87 45.51 24.02
CA ALA A 287 35.30 46.81 24.33
C ALA A 287 36.38 47.92 24.36
N GLN A 288 37.52 47.66 25.00
CA GLN A 288 38.62 48.64 25.08
C GLN A 288 39.18 48.99 23.70
N LYS A 289 39.25 48.03 22.76
CA LYS A 289 39.67 48.27 21.36
C LYS A 289 38.75 49.26 20.61
N LEU A 290 37.51 49.43 21.08
CA LEU A 290 36.54 50.40 20.57
C LEU A 290 36.40 51.64 21.46
N GLY A 291 37.30 51.83 22.43
CA GLY A 291 37.28 52.96 23.36
C GLY A 291 36.22 52.88 24.46
N VAL A 292 35.56 51.72 24.64
CA VAL A 292 34.52 51.52 25.65
C VAL A 292 35.12 50.90 26.92
N THR A 293 34.84 51.51 28.06
CA THR A 293 35.23 51.02 29.38
C THR A 293 34.32 49.88 29.85
N VAL A 294 34.89 48.96 30.62
CA VAL A 294 34.15 47.90 31.34
C VAL A 294 34.39 48.11 32.82
N GLN A 295 33.31 48.21 33.60
CA GLN A 295 33.36 48.43 35.04
C GLN A 295 34.08 47.26 35.75
N GLN A 296 34.92 47.55 36.74
CA GLN A 296 35.72 46.51 37.42
C GLN A 296 34.83 45.56 38.25
N GLU A 297 33.80 46.08 38.92
CA GLU A 297 32.83 45.27 39.67
C GLU A 297 32.01 44.35 38.76
N LEU A 298 31.77 44.76 37.50
CA LEU A 298 31.10 43.93 36.50
C LEU A 298 31.96 42.73 36.11
N ILE A 299 33.27 42.93 35.90
CA ILE A 299 34.21 41.84 35.56
C ILE A 299 34.20 40.78 36.67
N VAL A 300 34.28 41.21 37.93
CA VAL A 300 34.24 40.29 39.09
C VAL A 300 32.92 39.52 39.15
N GLU A 301 31.79 40.18 38.93
CA GLU A 301 30.48 39.52 38.91
C GLU A 301 30.38 38.46 37.81
N ILE A 302 30.79 38.80 36.58
CA ILE A 302 30.78 37.89 35.44
C ILE A 302 31.66 36.67 35.70
N LEU A 303 32.87 36.85 36.25
CA LEU A 303 33.76 35.72 36.55
C LEU A 303 33.14 34.74 37.57
N ASN A 304 32.48 35.26 38.61
CA ASN A 304 31.77 34.42 39.58
C ASN A 304 30.63 33.62 38.90
N ASP A 305 29.85 34.28 38.05
CA ASP A 305 28.76 33.67 37.30
C ASP A 305 29.25 32.57 36.34
N VAL A 306 30.30 32.86 35.57
CA VAL A 306 30.93 31.94 34.61
C VAL A 306 31.50 30.70 35.30
N ASN A 307 32.20 30.88 36.44
CA ASN A 307 32.71 29.78 37.26
C ASN A 307 31.58 28.89 37.81
N SER A 308 30.50 29.49 38.31
CA SER A 308 29.35 28.72 38.83
C SER A 308 28.61 27.91 37.75
N GLN A 309 28.67 28.37 36.50
CA GLN A 309 27.92 27.80 35.36
C GLN A 309 28.77 26.93 34.42
N HIS A 310 29.93 26.45 34.89
CA HIS A 310 30.81 25.55 34.15
C HIS A 310 31.24 26.12 32.77
N GLU A 311 31.58 27.41 32.74
CA GLU A 311 32.09 28.12 31.55
C GLU A 311 31.22 28.04 30.29
N ASN A 312 29.98 28.47 30.41
CA ASN A 312 29.10 28.65 29.25
C ASN A 312 29.47 29.92 28.46
N LEU A 313 30.58 29.88 27.70
CA LEU A 313 31.05 30.98 26.85
C LEU A 313 29.98 31.54 25.87
N PRO A 314 29.07 30.71 25.29
CA PRO A 314 27.95 31.23 24.50
C PRO A 314 26.99 32.14 25.29
N LEU A 315 26.69 31.82 26.56
CA LEU A 315 25.94 32.73 27.43
C LEU A 315 26.74 34.01 27.74
N LEU A 316 28.06 33.90 27.91
CA LEU A 316 28.93 35.04 28.18
C LEU A 316 28.93 36.04 27.02
N GLU A 317 29.17 35.57 25.79
CA GLU A 317 29.09 36.37 24.58
C GLU A 317 27.69 36.98 24.38
N PHE A 318 26.62 36.24 24.71
CA PHE A 318 25.26 36.77 24.65
C PHE A 318 25.02 37.88 25.68
N ALA A 319 25.42 37.68 26.94
CA ALA A 319 25.31 38.70 27.99
C ALA A 319 26.15 39.95 27.66
N LEU A 320 27.38 39.79 27.16
CA LEU A 320 28.24 40.89 26.72
C LEU A 320 27.65 41.66 25.52
N THR A 321 26.98 40.95 24.59
CA THR A 321 26.24 41.59 23.49
C THR A 321 25.04 42.39 24.01
N GLU A 322 24.27 41.85 24.96
CA GLU A 322 23.13 42.53 25.55
C GLU A 322 23.52 43.70 26.46
N LEU A 323 24.69 43.62 27.11
CA LEU A 323 25.35 44.74 27.79
C LEU A 323 25.77 45.82 26.80
N TRP A 324 26.40 45.47 25.67
CA TRP A 324 26.82 46.43 24.65
C TRP A 324 25.63 47.19 24.03
N ASN A 325 24.51 46.50 23.82
CA ASN A 325 23.27 47.07 23.30
C ASN A 325 22.62 48.07 24.29
N ARG A 326 22.90 47.94 25.60
CA ARG A 326 22.38 48.79 26.68
C ARG A 326 23.46 49.61 27.39
N LYS A 327 24.65 49.74 26.79
CA LYS A 327 25.79 50.47 27.39
C LYS A 327 25.44 51.93 27.66
N THR A 328 26.04 52.47 28.72
CA THR A 328 25.88 53.87 29.13
C THR A 328 27.08 54.70 28.66
N ASP A 329 27.07 56.01 28.93
CA ASP A 329 28.25 56.87 28.72
C ASP A 329 29.47 56.44 29.57
N GLN A 330 29.25 55.66 30.64
CA GLN A 330 30.30 55.05 31.47
C GLN A 330 30.80 53.70 30.89
N GLY A 331 30.23 53.25 29.77
CA GLY A 331 30.51 51.97 29.14
C GLY A 331 29.64 50.83 29.66
N LEU A 332 30.23 49.64 29.83
CA LEU A 332 29.54 48.45 30.33
C LEU A 332 29.55 48.43 31.86
N THR A 333 28.38 48.44 32.49
CA THR A 333 28.22 48.59 33.95
C THR A 333 27.52 47.39 34.60
N LYS A 334 27.76 47.21 35.90
CA LYS A 334 27.14 46.16 36.72
C LYS A 334 25.62 46.32 36.79
N ASP A 335 25.11 47.54 36.85
CA ASP A 335 23.65 47.78 36.96
C ASP A 335 22.88 47.26 35.74
N ILE A 336 23.43 47.40 34.53
CA ILE A 336 22.82 46.83 33.32
C ILE A 336 22.92 45.30 33.33
N TYR A 337 23.99 44.73 33.89
CA TYR A 337 24.14 43.27 34.06
C TYR A 337 23.08 42.68 35.01
N LEU A 338 22.77 43.39 36.11
CA LEU A 338 21.66 43.06 36.99
C LEU A 338 20.32 43.11 36.23
N GLN A 339 20.09 44.17 35.45
CA GLN A 339 18.84 44.35 34.69
C GLN A 339 18.59 43.29 33.62
N ILE A 340 19.64 42.79 32.94
CA ILE A 340 19.48 41.68 31.99
C ILE A 340 19.34 40.32 32.70
N GLY A 341 19.56 40.23 34.01
CA GLY A 341 19.43 39.01 34.80
C GLY A 341 20.71 38.18 34.91
N TYR A 342 21.88 38.83 34.95
CA TYR A 342 23.19 38.16 34.99
C TYR A 342 23.42 37.22 33.78
N LEU A 343 24.37 36.29 33.86
CA LEU A 343 24.77 35.42 32.75
C LEU A 343 23.63 34.54 32.25
N LYS A 344 22.93 33.88 33.19
CA LYS A 344 21.87 32.91 32.87
C LYS A 344 20.58 33.60 32.45
N GLY A 345 20.20 34.67 33.14
CA GLY A 345 18.98 35.41 32.87
C GLY A 345 19.03 36.15 31.53
N ALA A 346 20.20 36.60 31.07
CA ALA A 346 20.32 37.36 29.81
C ALA A 346 19.64 36.66 28.63
N LEU A 347 19.98 35.39 28.36
CA LEU A 347 19.37 34.63 27.25
C LEU A 347 17.91 34.26 27.53
N VAL A 348 17.58 33.90 28.77
CA VAL A 348 16.22 33.49 29.17
C VAL A 348 15.24 34.66 29.06
N HIS A 349 15.55 35.79 29.69
CA HIS A 349 14.76 37.02 29.62
C HIS A 349 14.64 37.52 28.19
N TYR A 350 15.68 37.42 27.36
CA TYR A 350 15.57 37.77 25.94
C TYR A 350 14.58 36.86 25.21
N ALA A 351 14.72 35.54 25.34
CA ALA A 351 13.82 34.58 24.69
C ALA A 351 12.36 34.73 25.18
N ASP A 352 12.16 34.84 26.50
CA ASP A 352 10.85 35.05 27.12
C ASP A 352 10.23 36.40 26.72
N GLN A 353 11.01 37.49 26.67
CA GLN A 353 10.52 38.79 26.19
C GLN A 353 10.07 38.69 24.74
N LYS A 354 10.87 38.09 23.85
CA LYS A 354 10.54 37.93 22.43
C LYS A 354 9.36 36.97 22.19
N TYR A 355 9.18 35.96 23.04
CA TYR A 355 8.03 35.06 22.99
C TYR A 355 6.76 35.72 23.56
N SER A 356 6.87 36.46 24.66
CA SER A 356 5.72 37.05 25.37
C SER A 356 4.88 38.00 24.50
N ILE A 357 5.52 38.75 23.61
CA ILE A 357 4.89 39.72 22.70
C ILE A 357 4.12 39.08 21.52
N LEU A 358 4.25 37.77 21.31
CA LEU A 358 3.59 37.07 20.20
C LEU A 358 2.11 36.80 20.49
N GLY A 359 1.29 36.78 19.44
CA GLY A 359 -0.11 36.35 19.52
C GLY A 359 -0.25 34.87 19.90
N HIS A 360 -1.44 34.45 20.34
CA HIS A 360 -1.68 33.06 20.78
C HIS A 360 -1.39 32.03 19.68
N GLU A 361 -1.82 32.29 18.44
CA GLU A 361 -1.57 31.42 17.29
C GLU A 361 -0.06 31.28 17.00
N GLN A 362 0.64 32.41 16.90
CA GLN A 362 2.10 32.46 16.74
C GLN A 362 2.86 31.76 17.87
N LYS A 363 2.36 31.78 19.11
CA LYS A 363 3.00 31.08 20.24
C LYS A 363 2.98 29.57 20.09
N GLU A 364 1.90 29.00 19.57
CA GLU A 364 1.81 27.57 19.25
C GLU A 364 2.65 27.22 18.02
N GLU A 365 2.71 28.08 17.00
CA GLU A 365 3.64 27.92 15.88
C GLU A 365 5.12 27.95 16.33
N VAL A 366 5.51 28.89 17.20
CA VAL A 366 6.86 28.91 17.80
C VAL A 366 7.14 27.61 18.55
N LYS A 367 6.21 27.15 19.40
CA LYS A 367 6.35 25.88 20.13
C LYS A 367 6.60 24.72 19.17
N ARG A 368 5.79 24.60 18.11
CA ARG A 368 5.93 23.57 17.06
C ARG A 368 7.29 23.65 16.34
N ILE A 369 7.68 24.84 15.89
CA ILE A 369 8.96 25.08 15.18
C ILE A 369 10.14 24.66 16.08
N PHE A 370 10.23 25.18 17.30
CA PHE A 370 11.37 24.89 18.17
C PHE A 370 11.44 23.40 18.56
N THR A 371 10.31 22.74 18.79
CA THR A 371 10.28 21.29 19.04
C THR A 371 10.76 20.46 17.83
N GLN A 372 10.55 20.93 16.59
CA GLN A 372 11.10 20.29 15.38
C GLN A 372 12.62 20.54 15.16
N LEU A 373 13.19 21.55 15.83
CA LEU A 373 14.60 21.94 15.77
C LEU A 373 15.46 21.36 16.89
N VAL A 374 14.91 20.43 17.69
CA VAL A 374 15.65 19.66 18.69
C VAL A 374 15.56 18.16 18.37
N LEU A 375 16.67 17.47 18.62
CA LEU A 375 16.78 16.02 18.64
C LEU A 375 16.95 15.57 20.10
N PRO A 376 15.95 14.89 20.70
CA PRO A 376 16.10 14.35 22.04
C PRO A 376 17.22 13.30 22.10
N GLY A 377 18.04 13.36 23.15
CA GLY A 377 19.09 12.37 23.39
C GLY A 377 18.54 11.07 23.99
N GLU A 378 18.78 9.94 23.34
CA GLU A 378 18.55 8.61 23.94
C GLU A 378 19.71 8.27 24.90
N GLY A 379 19.69 8.85 26.10
CA GLY A 379 20.73 8.68 27.13
C GLY A 379 21.92 9.66 27.04
N THR A 380 21.92 10.56 26.04
CA THR A 380 22.84 11.70 25.93
C THR A 380 22.13 13.02 26.21
N LYS A 381 22.85 14.15 26.20
CA LYS A 381 22.21 15.47 26.11
C LYS A 381 21.38 15.58 24.83
N ASP A 382 20.31 16.37 24.90
CA ASP A 382 19.53 16.80 23.74
C ASP A 382 20.40 17.73 22.87
N THR A 383 20.29 17.62 21.55
CA THR A 383 21.09 18.41 20.59
C THR A 383 20.19 19.17 19.63
N LYS A 384 20.73 20.19 18.96
CA LYS A 384 19.98 20.87 17.89
C LYS A 384 19.85 20.00 16.64
N ARG A 385 18.73 20.17 15.93
CA ARG A 385 18.41 19.53 14.64
C ARG A 385 18.24 20.59 13.57
N ILE A 386 18.65 20.25 12.34
CA ILE A 386 18.35 21.03 11.13
C ILE A 386 17.04 20.52 10.55
N ALA A 387 16.07 21.40 10.31
CA ALA A 387 14.81 21.10 9.62
C ALA A 387 14.72 21.80 8.26
N THR A 388 13.99 21.22 7.32
CA THR A 388 13.73 21.84 6.00
C THR A 388 12.49 22.75 6.04
N LYS A 389 12.35 23.64 5.05
CA LYS A 389 11.12 24.40 4.83
C LYS A 389 9.88 23.50 4.65
N GLU A 390 10.04 22.34 4.01
CA GLU A 390 8.98 21.34 3.84
C GLU A 390 8.53 20.72 5.17
N GLU A 391 9.48 20.41 6.07
CA GLU A 391 9.17 19.86 7.40
C GLU A 391 8.48 20.88 8.33
N LEU A 392 8.82 22.16 8.21
CA LEU A 392 8.23 23.23 9.02
C LEU A 392 6.93 23.81 8.42
N GLY A 393 6.64 23.54 7.14
CA GLY A 393 5.48 24.05 6.42
C GLY A 393 5.65 25.51 5.94
N ASP A 394 5.16 25.80 4.73
CA ASP A 394 5.34 27.11 4.09
C ASP A 394 4.72 28.29 4.86
N ASN A 395 3.58 28.07 5.52
CA ASN A 395 2.86 29.10 6.29
C ASN A 395 3.72 29.67 7.44
N ASN A 396 4.54 28.82 8.07
CA ASN A 396 5.41 29.20 9.18
C ASN A 396 6.63 30.05 8.73
N TRP A 397 6.87 30.21 7.43
CA TRP A 397 8.11 30.81 6.94
C TRP A 397 8.28 32.30 7.30
N GLY A 398 7.19 33.05 7.41
CA GLY A 398 7.23 34.44 7.89
C GLY A 398 7.72 34.52 9.34
N LEU A 399 7.22 33.65 10.20
CA LEU A 399 7.61 33.53 11.60
C LEU A 399 9.05 33.03 11.74
N VAL A 400 9.48 32.02 10.96
CA VAL A 400 10.89 31.57 10.91
C VAL A 400 11.83 32.74 10.57
N THR A 401 11.45 33.56 9.59
CA THR A 401 12.24 34.74 9.18
C THR A 401 12.31 35.78 10.32
N GLN A 402 11.19 36.03 11.00
CA GLN A 402 11.16 36.89 12.19
C GLN A 402 12.07 36.37 13.32
N LEU A 403 11.99 35.07 13.63
CA LEU A 403 12.80 34.39 14.65
C LEU A 403 14.31 34.40 14.31
N ALA A 404 14.67 34.33 13.03
CA ALA A 404 16.05 34.46 12.56
C ALA A 404 16.55 35.91 12.69
N ASN A 405 15.72 36.91 12.37
CA ASN A 405 16.06 38.32 12.53
C ASN A 405 16.33 38.71 14.00
N ILE A 406 15.59 38.10 14.95
CA ILE A 406 15.86 38.25 16.40
C ILE A 406 16.92 37.27 16.93
N ARG A 407 17.65 36.58 16.05
CA ARG A 407 18.79 35.69 16.37
C ARG A 407 18.46 34.54 17.33
N LEU A 408 17.24 34.00 17.31
CA LEU A 408 16.95 32.73 17.97
C LEU A 408 17.16 31.53 17.02
N LEU A 409 16.90 31.73 15.73
CA LEU A 409 17.13 30.74 14.67
C LEU A 409 18.21 31.19 13.69
N VAL A 410 18.74 30.24 12.93
CA VAL A 410 19.64 30.48 11.79
C VAL A 410 19.09 29.74 10.58
N THR A 411 19.05 30.41 9.43
CA THR A 411 18.65 29.83 8.13
C THR A 411 19.85 29.64 7.21
N SER A 412 19.93 28.51 6.53
CA SER A 412 20.94 28.23 5.50
C SER A 412 20.32 27.47 4.31
N LYS A 413 21.15 27.01 3.36
CA LYS A 413 20.71 26.22 2.20
C LYS A 413 21.44 24.88 2.14
N ASN A 414 20.71 23.83 1.77
CA ASN A 414 21.24 22.48 1.59
C ASN A 414 21.76 22.25 0.14
N PRO A 415 22.29 21.06 -0.22
CA PRO A 415 22.68 20.69 -1.59
C PRO A 415 21.65 20.99 -2.67
N ASN A 416 20.38 20.73 -2.33
CA ASN A 416 19.25 20.79 -3.23
C ASN A 416 18.72 22.23 -3.36
N ASN A 417 19.48 23.23 -2.85
CA ASN A 417 19.09 24.64 -2.79
C ASN A 417 17.80 24.90 -1.97
N GLN A 418 17.31 23.91 -1.21
CA GLN A 418 16.21 24.07 -0.26
C GLN A 418 16.71 24.85 0.95
N VAL A 419 15.88 25.75 1.47
CA VAL A 419 16.21 26.49 2.70
C VAL A 419 15.96 25.59 3.91
N VAL A 420 16.91 25.60 4.84
CA VAL A 420 16.87 24.85 6.09
C VAL A 420 17.06 25.80 7.28
N VAL A 421 16.65 25.33 8.45
CA VAL A 421 16.56 26.10 9.69
C VAL A 421 17.15 25.30 10.84
N GLU A 422 17.86 25.95 11.75
CA GLU A 422 18.27 25.39 13.04
C GLU A 422 18.22 26.43 14.16
N LEU A 423 18.35 25.97 15.41
CA LEU A 423 18.60 26.86 16.54
C LEU A 423 19.98 27.52 16.41
N VAL A 424 20.06 28.81 16.74
CA VAL A 424 21.33 29.56 16.74
C VAL A 424 22.40 28.87 17.61
N HIS A 425 22.01 28.32 18.77
CA HIS A 425 22.89 27.60 19.68
C HIS A 425 22.11 26.64 20.58
N GLU A 426 22.76 25.54 21.00
CA GLU A 426 22.23 24.59 21.99
C GLU A 426 21.98 25.22 23.38
N ALA A 427 22.50 26.43 23.62
CA ALA A 427 22.36 27.14 24.90
C ALA A 427 20.89 27.50 25.20
N LEU A 428 20.05 27.60 24.15
CA LEU A 428 18.60 27.73 24.27
C LEU A 428 17.98 26.47 24.88
N ILE A 429 18.41 25.27 24.46
CA ILE A 429 17.92 23.98 25.00
C ILE A 429 18.35 23.81 26.47
N ASP A 430 19.58 24.22 26.78
CA ASP A 430 20.17 24.09 28.12
C ASP A 430 19.63 25.12 29.14
N ASN A 431 19.07 26.26 28.72
CA ASN A 431 18.70 27.35 29.64
C ASN A 431 17.27 27.87 29.50
N TRP A 432 16.63 27.81 28.34
CA TRP A 432 15.27 28.33 28.16
C TRP A 432 14.24 27.31 28.68
N GLY A 433 13.71 27.58 29.88
CA GLY A 433 12.80 26.66 30.58
C GLY A 433 11.55 26.30 29.78
N GLN A 434 10.99 27.24 29.00
CA GLN A 434 9.84 26.96 28.14
C GLN A 434 10.18 25.93 27.06
N LEU A 435 11.32 26.09 26.36
CA LEU A 435 11.77 25.13 25.37
C LEU A 435 11.97 23.75 25.97
N ARG A 436 12.64 23.65 27.12
CA ARG A 436 12.82 22.36 27.82
C ARG A 436 11.47 21.67 28.07
N ASN A 437 10.51 22.38 28.64
CA ASN A 437 9.18 21.84 28.90
C ASN A 437 8.51 21.34 27.61
N TRP A 438 8.61 22.08 26.50
CA TRP A 438 8.05 21.65 25.20
C TRP A 438 8.76 20.42 24.61
N ILE A 439 10.05 20.24 24.86
CA ILE A 439 10.79 19.03 24.46
C ILE A 439 10.39 17.86 25.33
N ASP A 440 10.30 18.02 26.64
CA ASP A 440 9.92 16.95 27.56
C ASP A 440 8.46 16.51 27.36
N GLU A 441 7.53 17.44 27.13
CA GLU A 441 6.13 17.16 26.75
C GLU A 441 6.00 16.32 25.45
N LYS A 442 6.97 16.42 24.53
CA LYS A 442 6.93 15.77 23.22
C LYS A 442 8.08 14.77 23.01
N ARG A 443 8.82 14.38 24.06
CA ARG A 443 10.07 13.60 23.96
C ARG A 443 9.85 12.28 23.22
N ASP A 444 8.90 11.47 23.69
CA ASP A 444 8.57 10.17 23.08
C ASP A 444 8.06 10.31 21.64
N PHE A 445 7.23 11.33 21.39
CA PHE A 445 6.72 11.63 20.06
C PHE A 445 7.87 12.00 19.09
N ARG A 446 8.83 12.82 19.52
CA ARG A 446 9.97 13.24 18.69
C ARG A 446 10.94 12.08 18.44
N ILE A 447 11.20 11.23 19.44
CA ILE A 447 11.99 9.99 19.26
C ILE A 447 11.32 9.08 18.22
N TRP A 448 10.01 8.86 18.35
CA TRP A 448 9.23 8.09 17.37
C TRP A 448 9.25 8.73 15.97
N GLN A 449 9.10 10.05 15.86
CA GLN A 449 9.10 10.77 14.59
C GLN A 449 10.45 10.66 13.86
N GLU A 450 11.58 10.77 14.57
CA GLU A 450 12.89 10.61 13.91
C GLU A 450 13.12 9.16 13.44
N ARG A 451 12.56 8.15 14.12
CA ARG A 451 12.55 6.75 13.64
C ARG A 451 11.65 6.60 12.40
N LEU A 452 10.49 7.23 12.38
CA LEU A 452 9.60 7.28 11.21
C LEU A 452 10.28 7.94 10.00
N ARG A 453 11.02 9.03 10.21
CA ARG A 453 11.80 9.73 9.17
C ARG A 453 12.86 8.85 8.50
N ILE A 454 13.43 7.87 9.21
CA ILE A 454 14.36 6.89 8.62
C ILE A 454 13.63 6.03 7.58
N LEU A 455 12.51 5.41 7.95
CA LEU A 455 11.70 4.58 7.05
C LEU A 455 11.18 5.39 5.84
N MET A 456 10.73 6.63 6.07
CA MET A 456 10.30 7.53 4.99
C MET A 456 11.42 7.79 3.97
N LYS A 457 12.67 7.92 4.41
CA LYS A 457 13.82 8.11 3.50
C LYS A 457 14.12 6.86 2.67
N GLU A 458 13.89 5.66 3.22
CA GLU A 458 14.03 4.42 2.46
C GLU A 458 12.94 4.29 1.39
N TRP A 459 11.69 4.61 1.72
CA TRP A 459 10.61 4.71 0.74
C TRP A 459 10.88 5.76 -0.34
N LYS A 460 11.34 6.97 0.02
CA LYS A 460 11.70 8.01 -0.97
C LYS A 460 12.86 7.60 -1.90
N LYS A 461 13.70 6.63 -1.53
CA LYS A 461 14.73 6.04 -2.41
C LYS A 461 14.16 4.99 -3.39
N LYS A 462 13.03 4.36 -3.07
CA LYS A 462 12.40 3.28 -3.86
C LYS A 462 10.86 3.39 -3.81
N PRO A 463 10.26 4.44 -4.41
CA PRO A 463 8.82 4.70 -4.27
C PRO A 463 7.92 3.57 -4.81
N ASP A 464 8.40 2.80 -5.78
CA ASP A 464 7.68 1.65 -6.37
C ASP A 464 7.71 0.39 -5.47
N ASP A 465 8.65 0.31 -4.53
CA ASP A 465 8.81 -0.85 -3.65
C ASP A 465 7.84 -0.76 -2.46
N LYS A 466 6.65 -1.31 -2.67
CA LYS A 466 5.57 -1.36 -1.65
C LYS A 466 6.01 -1.92 -0.30
N THR A 467 7.09 -2.71 -0.21
CA THR A 467 7.59 -3.26 1.07
C THR A 467 8.19 -2.19 2.00
N THR A 468 8.58 -1.03 1.45
CA THR A 468 9.15 0.10 2.20
C THR A 468 8.11 0.98 2.90
N LEU A 469 6.82 0.79 2.59
CA LEU A 469 5.72 1.48 3.27
C LEU A 469 5.48 0.92 4.67
N LEU A 470 4.74 1.66 5.51
CA LEU A 470 4.42 1.21 6.87
C LEU A 470 3.38 0.09 6.85
N HIS A 471 3.60 -0.93 7.68
CA HIS A 471 2.69 -2.07 7.83
C HIS A 471 2.39 -2.35 9.31
N GLY A 472 1.33 -3.12 9.57
CA GLY A 472 0.99 -3.64 10.90
C GLY A 472 0.90 -2.56 11.98
N SER A 473 1.53 -2.80 13.13
CA SER A 473 1.52 -1.90 14.29
C SER A 473 2.13 -0.52 14.01
N MET A 474 3.19 -0.43 13.19
CA MET A 474 3.82 0.85 12.87
C MET A 474 2.86 1.78 12.12
N LEU A 475 2.07 1.24 11.19
CA LEU A 475 1.04 2.00 10.47
C LEU A 475 -0.11 2.43 11.40
N VAL A 476 -0.55 1.58 12.32
CA VAL A 476 -1.60 1.92 13.30
C VAL A 476 -1.15 3.08 14.21
N ILE A 477 0.08 3.01 14.74
CA ILE A 477 0.66 4.08 15.56
C ILE A 477 0.82 5.37 14.75
N ALA A 478 1.29 5.28 13.50
CA ALA A 478 1.43 6.46 12.64
C ALA A 478 0.08 7.11 12.31
N GLU A 479 -0.97 6.32 12.08
CA GLU A 479 -2.33 6.82 11.83
C GLU A 479 -2.93 7.48 13.09
N GLU A 480 -2.70 6.92 14.28
CA GLU A 480 -3.09 7.52 15.56
C GLU A 480 -2.37 8.85 15.79
N LYS A 481 -1.03 8.89 15.67
CA LYS A 481 -0.24 10.10 15.89
C LYS A 481 -0.52 11.19 14.85
N LEU A 482 -0.88 10.83 13.61
CA LEU A 482 -1.33 11.78 12.59
C LEU A 482 -2.70 12.39 12.91
N LYS A 483 -3.59 11.67 13.61
CA LYS A 483 -4.88 12.20 14.08
C LYS A 483 -4.72 13.10 15.31
N GLU A 484 -3.82 12.76 16.21
CA GLU A 484 -3.57 13.53 17.43
C GLU A 484 -2.74 14.80 17.22
N ASN A 485 -1.76 14.77 16.30
CA ASN A 485 -0.74 15.82 16.14
C ASN A 485 -0.44 16.13 14.64
N PRO A 486 -1.43 16.37 13.77
CA PRO A 486 -1.21 16.55 12.33
C PRO A 486 -0.23 17.69 12.01
N GLU A 487 -0.22 18.76 12.80
CA GLU A 487 0.68 19.91 12.67
C GLU A 487 2.18 19.59 12.75
N TYR A 488 2.54 18.47 13.40
CA TYR A 488 3.93 18.06 13.61
C TYR A 488 4.40 17.11 12.51
N LEU A 489 3.49 16.60 11.66
CA LEU A 489 3.74 15.52 10.70
C LEU A 489 3.60 15.97 9.23
N VAL A 490 3.73 17.28 8.96
CA VAL A 490 3.58 17.88 7.63
C VAL A 490 4.52 17.24 6.59
N GLY A 491 5.78 16.95 6.97
CA GLY A 491 6.77 16.33 6.07
C GLY A 491 6.56 14.83 5.85
N GLU A 492 5.81 14.16 6.73
CA GLU A 492 5.58 12.72 6.78
C GLU A 492 4.18 12.30 6.31
N GLN A 493 3.24 13.25 6.21
CA GLN A 493 1.84 13.00 5.89
C GLN A 493 1.67 12.23 4.57
N GLU A 494 2.48 12.53 3.55
CA GLU A 494 2.49 11.80 2.27
C GLU A 494 2.81 10.30 2.47
N PHE A 495 3.86 9.99 3.22
CA PHE A 495 4.32 8.61 3.49
C PHE A 495 3.30 7.82 4.32
N ILE A 496 2.72 8.44 5.34
CA ILE A 496 1.66 7.83 6.15
C ILE A 496 0.42 7.58 5.27
N THR A 497 0.02 8.55 4.46
CA THR A 497 -1.15 8.44 3.56
C THR A 497 -0.95 7.36 2.49
N ALA A 498 0.24 7.27 1.89
CA ALA A 498 0.59 6.21 0.95
C ALA A 498 0.49 4.82 1.60
N SER A 499 0.95 4.69 2.85
CA SER A 499 0.88 3.46 3.63
C SER A 499 -0.57 3.06 3.97
N ILE A 500 -1.42 4.04 4.36
CA ILE A 500 -2.86 3.82 4.59
C ILE A 500 -3.54 3.35 3.30
N ASN A 501 -3.26 4.01 2.16
CA ASN A 501 -3.82 3.66 0.87
C ASN A 501 -3.46 2.22 0.44
N LEU A 502 -2.19 1.80 0.65
CA LEU A 502 -1.77 0.42 0.39
C LEU A 502 -2.57 -0.59 1.23
N ARG A 503 -2.65 -0.39 2.54
CA ARG A 503 -3.43 -1.25 3.44
C ARG A 503 -4.90 -1.35 3.00
N ASP A 504 -5.48 -0.24 2.55
CA ASP A 504 -6.86 -0.19 2.09
C ASP A 504 -7.06 -0.87 0.73
N GLU A 505 -6.07 -0.83 -0.19
CA GLU A 505 -6.05 -1.64 -1.41
C GLU A 505 -6.02 -3.13 -1.07
N GLU A 506 -5.10 -3.56 -0.21
CA GLU A 506 -4.97 -4.97 0.21
C GLU A 506 -6.23 -5.48 0.88
N ASN A 507 -6.80 -4.70 1.81
CA ASN A 507 -8.09 -5.02 2.45
C ASN A 507 -9.23 -5.14 1.42
N LYS A 508 -9.28 -4.28 0.40
CA LYS A 508 -10.27 -4.38 -0.70
C LYS A 508 -10.04 -5.64 -1.55
N GLN A 509 -8.79 -6.02 -1.81
CA GLN A 509 -8.45 -7.24 -2.55
C GLN A 509 -8.82 -8.51 -1.75
N GLN A 510 -8.48 -8.57 -0.46
CA GLN A 510 -8.86 -9.67 0.44
C GLN A 510 -10.38 -9.80 0.58
N LYS A 511 -11.11 -8.68 0.71
CA LYS A 511 -12.59 -8.66 0.69
C LYS A 511 -13.17 -9.18 -0.63
N ARG A 512 -12.58 -8.84 -1.78
CA ARG A 512 -12.98 -9.38 -3.09
C ARG A 512 -12.67 -10.88 -3.23
N ALA A 513 -11.55 -11.35 -2.71
CA ALA A 513 -11.17 -12.77 -2.73
C ALA A 513 -12.10 -13.64 -1.85
N THR A 514 -12.40 -13.16 -0.64
CA THR A 514 -13.36 -13.80 0.29
C THR A 514 -14.79 -13.77 -0.26
N GLN A 515 -15.24 -12.66 -0.88
CA GLN A 515 -16.52 -12.63 -1.60
C GLN A 515 -16.58 -13.63 -2.75
N LYS A 516 -15.53 -13.74 -3.58
CA LYS A 516 -15.47 -14.73 -4.67
C LYS A 516 -15.55 -16.18 -4.17
N THR A 517 -14.87 -16.51 -3.06
CA THR A 517 -14.93 -17.85 -2.47
C THR A 517 -16.29 -18.14 -1.83
N ILE A 518 -16.92 -17.17 -1.15
CA ILE A 518 -18.28 -17.30 -0.60
C ILE A 518 -19.30 -17.53 -1.74
N VAL A 519 -19.24 -16.74 -2.83
CA VAL A 519 -20.12 -16.92 -3.99
C VAL A 519 -19.88 -18.28 -4.65
N GLY A 520 -18.62 -18.70 -4.80
CA GLY A 520 -18.27 -20.03 -5.34
C GLY A 520 -18.84 -21.18 -4.50
N LEU A 521 -18.73 -21.10 -3.17
CA LEU A 521 -19.33 -22.07 -2.24
C LEU A 521 -20.86 -22.06 -2.30
N GLY A 522 -21.49 -20.90 -2.44
CA GLY A 522 -22.94 -20.77 -2.65
C GLY A 522 -23.41 -21.44 -3.94
N CYS A 523 -22.73 -21.20 -5.05
CA CYS A 523 -23.01 -21.87 -6.33
C CYS A 523 -22.80 -23.40 -6.24
N LEU A 524 -21.76 -23.87 -5.55
CA LEU A 524 -21.51 -25.30 -5.34
C LEU A 524 -22.62 -25.95 -4.49
N SER A 525 -23.07 -25.28 -3.42
CA SER A 525 -24.18 -25.74 -2.59
C SER A 525 -25.50 -25.83 -3.39
N LEU A 526 -25.80 -24.81 -4.19
CA LEU A 526 -26.98 -24.81 -5.07
C LEU A 526 -26.92 -25.94 -6.10
N PHE A 527 -25.75 -26.18 -6.70
CA PHE A 527 -25.55 -27.30 -7.64
C PHE A 527 -25.77 -28.66 -6.97
N LEU A 528 -25.25 -28.86 -5.74
CA LEU A 528 -25.46 -30.08 -4.97
C LEU A 528 -26.94 -30.29 -4.62
N LEU A 529 -27.69 -29.23 -4.29
CA LEU A 529 -29.14 -29.31 -4.06
C LEU A 529 -29.92 -29.69 -5.33
N ILE A 530 -29.58 -29.08 -6.48
CA ILE A 530 -30.17 -29.43 -7.78
C ILE A 530 -29.86 -30.89 -8.14
N PHE A 531 -28.62 -31.34 -7.92
CA PHE A 531 -28.20 -32.72 -8.19
C PHE A 531 -28.91 -33.73 -7.27
N ALA A 532 -29.08 -33.40 -5.97
CA ALA A 532 -29.83 -34.20 -5.02
C ALA A 532 -31.32 -34.29 -5.41
N TYR A 533 -31.94 -33.17 -5.80
CA TYR A 533 -33.31 -33.14 -6.31
C TYR A 533 -33.48 -33.98 -7.58
N PHE A 534 -32.58 -33.83 -8.56
CA PHE A 534 -32.60 -34.64 -9.79
C PHE A 534 -32.48 -36.13 -9.47
N SER A 535 -31.54 -36.51 -8.59
CA SER A 535 -31.35 -37.89 -8.13
C SER A 535 -32.60 -38.45 -7.43
N TRP A 536 -33.26 -37.65 -6.59
CA TRP A 536 -34.52 -38.02 -5.94
C TRP A 536 -35.66 -38.23 -6.94
N THR A 537 -35.80 -37.38 -7.97
CA THR A 537 -36.82 -37.58 -9.01
C THR A 537 -36.55 -38.83 -9.86
N GLN A 538 -35.27 -39.17 -10.12
CA GLN A 538 -34.90 -40.41 -10.81
C GLN A 538 -35.19 -41.64 -9.94
N TRP A 539 -34.91 -41.58 -8.64
CA TRP A 539 -35.25 -42.63 -7.69
C TRP A 539 -36.77 -42.89 -7.63
N GLN A 540 -37.60 -41.84 -7.56
CA GLN A 540 -39.07 -42.00 -7.65
C GLN A 540 -39.54 -42.60 -8.99
N ARG A 541 -38.90 -42.24 -10.12
CA ARG A 541 -39.21 -42.84 -11.42
C ARG A 541 -38.84 -44.32 -11.44
N ALA A 542 -37.68 -44.69 -10.90
CA ALA A 542 -37.27 -46.08 -10.76
C ALA A 542 -38.25 -46.87 -9.87
N GLU A 543 -38.72 -46.31 -8.76
CA GLU A 543 -39.68 -46.96 -7.87
C GLU A 543 -41.06 -47.15 -8.54
N LYS A 544 -41.54 -46.15 -9.29
CA LYS A 544 -42.76 -46.27 -10.13
C LYS A 544 -42.59 -47.35 -11.19
N ASN A 545 -41.45 -47.40 -11.88
CA ASN A 545 -41.15 -48.42 -12.88
C ASN A 545 -41.08 -49.82 -12.25
N TYR A 546 -40.49 -49.96 -11.06
CA TYR A 546 -40.46 -51.22 -10.31
C TYR A 546 -41.88 -51.68 -9.91
N LYS A 547 -42.72 -50.77 -9.40
CA LYS A 547 -44.14 -51.06 -9.09
C LYS A 547 -44.93 -51.45 -10.35
N ASN A 548 -44.70 -50.76 -11.47
CA ASN A 548 -45.31 -51.09 -12.77
C ASN A 548 -44.86 -52.47 -13.28
N LEU A 549 -43.57 -52.81 -13.18
CA LEU A 549 -43.05 -54.14 -13.52
C LEU A 549 -43.64 -55.24 -12.63
N LYS A 550 -43.79 -54.99 -11.33
CA LYS A 550 -44.42 -55.93 -10.39
C LYS A 550 -45.90 -56.15 -10.73
N ASN A 551 -46.62 -55.08 -11.08
CA ASN A 551 -48.02 -55.16 -11.52
C ASN A 551 -48.15 -55.86 -12.89
N ALA A 552 -47.24 -55.59 -13.84
CA ALA A 552 -47.19 -56.27 -15.13
C ALA A 552 -46.92 -57.78 -14.97
N ASN A 553 -45.99 -58.16 -14.09
CA ASN A 553 -45.74 -59.57 -13.76
C ASN A 553 -46.93 -60.24 -13.05
N SER A 554 -47.64 -59.52 -12.17
CA SER A 554 -48.90 -60.00 -11.56
C SER A 554 -50.00 -60.22 -12.61
N ASN A 555 -50.17 -59.28 -13.54
CA ASN A 555 -51.14 -59.40 -14.62
C ASN A 555 -50.74 -60.51 -15.61
N LEU A 556 -49.45 -60.69 -15.91
CA LEU A 556 -48.95 -61.81 -16.72
C LEU A 556 -49.23 -63.16 -16.05
N ALA A 557 -49.11 -63.25 -14.72
CA ALA A 557 -49.48 -64.45 -13.97
C ALA A 557 -51.00 -64.73 -14.05
N LYS A 558 -51.86 -63.70 -13.92
CA LYS A 558 -53.31 -63.82 -14.12
C LYS A 558 -53.67 -64.28 -15.54
N VAL A 559 -53.08 -63.67 -16.57
CA VAL A 559 -53.29 -64.04 -17.98
C VAL A 559 -52.81 -65.47 -18.26
N LYS A 560 -51.70 -65.93 -17.65
CA LYS A 560 -51.28 -67.34 -17.71
C LYS A 560 -52.33 -68.26 -17.06
N GLN A 561 -52.92 -67.86 -15.93
CA GLN A 561 -53.94 -68.64 -15.23
C GLN A 561 -55.25 -68.70 -16.03
N GLU A 562 -55.68 -67.59 -16.63
CA GLU A 562 -56.83 -67.54 -17.56
C GLU A 562 -56.58 -68.40 -18.81
N LYS A 563 -55.38 -68.35 -19.39
CA LYS A 563 -55.00 -69.21 -20.53
C LYS A 563 -55.15 -70.69 -20.18
N VAL A 564 -54.73 -71.13 -18.99
CA VAL A 564 -54.92 -72.52 -18.53
C VAL A 564 -56.40 -72.88 -18.34
N SER A 565 -57.26 -71.95 -17.90
CA SER A 565 -58.72 -72.21 -17.87
C SER A 565 -59.34 -72.27 -19.26
N ILE A 566 -58.91 -71.42 -20.20
CA ILE A 566 -59.40 -71.41 -21.59
C ILE A 566 -58.93 -72.66 -22.35
N GLU A 567 -57.71 -73.13 -22.11
CA GLU A 567 -57.20 -74.42 -22.64
C GLU A 567 -58.06 -75.59 -22.13
N LYS A 568 -58.40 -75.62 -20.83
CA LYS A 568 -59.32 -76.62 -20.28
C LYS A 568 -60.75 -76.54 -20.85
N GLU A 569 -61.26 -75.35 -21.16
CA GLU A 569 -62.53 -75.20 -21.87
C GLU A 569 -62.46 -75.66 -23.33
N LEU A 570 -61.35 -75.38 -24.02
CA LEU A 570 -61.11 -75.84 -25.38
C LEU A 570 -61.01 -77.37 -25.45
N ASP A 571 -60.36 -78.01 -24.49
CA ASP A 571 -60.30 -79.47 -24.40
C ASP A 571 -61.69 -80.08 -24.10
N ARG A 572 -62.48 -79.46 -23.21
CA ARG A 572 -63.90 -79.86 -23.02
C ARG A 572 -64.71 -79.70 -24.31
N LYS A 573 -64.52 -78.60 -25.05
CA LYS A 573 -65.21 -78.39 -26.34
C LYS A 573 -64.76 -79.38 -27.40
N ARG A 574 -63.47 -79.75 -27.47
CA ARG A 574 -62.96 -80.82 -28.34
C ARG A 574 -63.57 -82.18 -27.99
N TYR A 575 -63.58 -82.55 -26.71
CA TYR A 575 -64.20 -83.79 -26.24
C TYR A 575 -65.69 -83.88 -26.64
N ASN A 576 -66.44 -82.79 -26.44
CA ASN A 576 -67.84 -82.72 -26.88
C ASN A 576 -67.99 -82.75 -28.41
N LEU A 577 -67.07 -82.15 -29.16
CA LEU A 577 -67.09 -82.17 -30.63
C LEU A 577 -66.82 -83.56 -31.19
N ASP A 578 -65.87 -84.31 -30.62
CA ASP A 578 -65.59 -85.69 -31.03
C ASP A 578 -66.72 -86.64 -30.59
N LYS A 579 -67.41 -86.38 -29.47
CA LYS A 579 -68.66 -87.06 -29.15
C LYS A 579 -69.72 -86.84 -30.24
N VAL A 580 -69.97 -85.59 -30.63
CA VAL A 580 -70.93 -85.25 -31.71
C VAL A 580 -70.54 -85.84 -33.07
N LYS A 581 -69.24 -85.96 -33.38
CA LYS A 581 -68.80 -86.70 -34.58
C LYS A 581 -69.14 -88.19 -34.49
N LYS A 582 -68.94 -88.81 -33.33
CA LYS A 582 -69.24 -90.23 -33.11
C LYS A 582 -70.75 -90.51 -33.22
N ASP A 583 -71.56 -89.62 -32.65
CA ASP A 583 -73.03 -89.65 -32.79
C ASP A 583 -73.45 -89.46 -34.27
N LYS A 584 -72.73 -88.61 -35.03
CA LYS A 584 -72.96 -88.41 -36.48
C LYS A 584 -72.55 -89.62 -37.34
N GLU A 585 -71.48 -90.34 -36.98
CA GLU A 585 -71.10 -91.58 -37.65
C GLU A 585 -72.18 -92.66 -37.43
N GLN A 586 -72.67 -92.83 -36.19
CA GLN A 586 -73.76 -93.77 -35.90
C GLN A 586 -75.06 -93.41 -36.65
N ALA A 587 -75.41 -92.13 -36.73
CA ALA A 587 -76.55 -91.68 -37.54
C ALA A 587 -76.38 -91.98 -39.05
N SER A 588 -75.14 -91.99 -39.56
CA SER A 588 -74.87 -92.31 -40.97
C SER A 588 -75.04 -93.80 -41.29
N GLU A 589 -74.71 -94.70 -40.36
CA GLU A 589 -74.98 -96.13 -40.49
C GLU A 589 -76.49 -96.42 -40.45
N GLU A 590 -77.24 -95.68 -39.62
CA GLU A 590 -78.69 -95.83 -39.48
C GLU A 590 -79.45 -95.36 -40.74
N VAL A 591 -79.03 -94.24 -41.34
CA VAL A 591 -79.54 -93.79 -42.67
C VAL A 591 -79.22 -94.81 -43.76
N SER A 592 -78.04 -95.45 -43.71
CA SER A 592 -77.70 -96.49 -44.69
C SER A 592 -78.55 -97.76 -44.55
N ARG A 593 -79.00 -98.11 -43.33
CA ARG A 593 -79.97 -99.20 -43.09
C ARG A 593 -81.38 -98.85 -43.57
N LEU A 594 -81.84 -97.61 -43.37
CA LEU A 594 -83.15 -97.16 -43.84
C LEU A 594 -83.27 -97.17 -45.37
N ASN A 595 -82.22 -96.79 -46.09
CA ASN A 595 -82.23 -96.83 -47.55
C ASN A 595 -82.35 -98.27 -48.12
N SER A 596 -81.74 -99.28 -47.48
CA SER A 596 -81.89 -100.68 -47.95
C SER A 596 -83.30 -101.25 -47.69
N GLN A 597 -84.02 -100.73 -46.70
CA GLN A 597 -85.44 -101.03 -46.49
C GLN A 597 -86.34 -100.35 -47.53
N LEU A 598 -85.99 -99.13 -47.94
CA LEU A 598 -86.76 -98.35 -48.92
C LEU A 598 -86.80 -99.01 -50.31
N ASP A 599 -85.68 -99.57 -50.77
CA ASP A 599 -85.62 -100.28 -52.07
C ASP A 599 -86.36 -101.62 -52.06
N LYS A 600 -86.57 -102.22 -50.88
CA LYS A 600 -87.42 -103.42 -50.73
C LYS A 600 -88.89 -103.07 -50.94
N VAL A 601 -89.36 -101.99 -50.31
CA VAL A 601 -90.76 -101.51 -50.41
C VAL A 601 -91.13 -101.03 -51.84
N LYS A 602 -90.17 -100.50 -52.61
CA LYS A 602 -90.42 -100.15 -54.02
C LYS A 602 -90.74 -101.38 -54.88
N LYS A 603 -90.08 -102.51 -54.62
CA LYS A 603 -90.23 -103.74 -55.40
C LYS A 603 -91.61 -104.40 -55.20
N ASP A 604 -92.13 -104.34 -53.97
CA ASP A 604 -93.46 -104.84 -53.64
C ASP A 604 -94.58 -103.96 -54.24
N LYS A 605 -94.30 -102.66 -54.48
CA LYS A 605 -95.27 -101.71 -55.08
C LYS A 605 -95.52 -101.95 -56.58
N GLU A 606 -94.53 -102.43 -57.33
CA GLU A 606 -94.72 -102.72 -58.76
C GLU A 606 -95.66 -103.93 -58.96
N GLN A 607 -95.48 -105.00 -58.18
CA GLN A 607 -96.32 -106.21 -58.26
C GLN A 607 -97.79 -105.93 -57.90
N ALA A 608 -98.08 -105.03 -56.96
CA ALA A 608 -99.45 -104.65 -56.60
C ALA A 608 -100.19 -103.85 -57.71
N SER A 609 -99.47 -103.29 -58.69
CA SER A 609 -100.09 -102.44 -59.73
C SER A 609 -100.70 -103.22 -60.90
N GLU A 610 -100.18 -104.41 -61.22
CA GLU A 610 -100.72 -105.27 -62.29
C GLU A 610 -102.04 -105.94 -61.89
N GLU A 611 -102.22 -106.26 -60.60
CA GLU A 611 -103.39 -106.98 -60.09
C GLU A 611 -104.65 -106.09 -60.04
N VAL A 612 -104.50 -104.80 -59.73
CA VAL A 612 -105.60 -103.80 -59.72
C VAL A 612 -106.15 -103.52 -61.11
N SER A 613 -105.34 -103.68 -62.17
CA SER A 613 -105.78 -103.48 -63.56
C SER A 613 -106.72 -104.60 -64.04
N ARG A 614 -106.54 -105.83 -63.53
CA ARG A 614 -107.41 -106.98 -63.86
C ARG A 614 -108.81 -106.90 -63.24
N LEU A 615 -108.95 -106.37 -62.03
CA LEU A 615 -110.23 -106.35 -61.30
C LEU A 615 -111.21 -105.27 -61.82
N ASN A 616 -110.72 -104.19 -62.44
CA ASN A 616 -111.59 -103.13 -62.94
C ASN A 616 -112.35 -103.50 -64.23
N SER A 617 -111.84 -104.43 -65.05
CA SER A 617 -112.54 -104.85 -66.28
C SER A 617 -113.74 -105.79 -66.01
N GLN A 618 -113.74 -106.55 -64.91
CA GLN A 618 -114.87 -107.39 -64.51
C GLN A 618 -116.04 -106.57 -63.93
N LYS A 619 -115.77 -105.40 -63.35
CA LYS A 619 -116.77 -104.55 -62.69
C LYS A 619 -117.77 -103.91 -63.66
N ASP A 620 -117.30 -103.44 -64.82
CA ASP A 620 -118.15 -102.77 -65.82
C ASP A 620 -119.10 -103.74 -66.55
N CYS A 621 -118.77 -105.04 -66.60
CA CYS A 621 -119.63 -106.06 -67.19
C CYS A 621 -120.91 -106.31 -66.36
N LEU A 622 -120.78 -106.27 -65.02
CA LEU A 622 -121.88 -106.53 -64.09
C LEU A 622 -122.89 -105.39 -63.98
N GLN A 623 -122.48 -104.13 -64.18
CA GLN A 623 -123.40 -102.99 -64.02
C GLN A 623 -124.44 -102.85 -65.13
N LYS A 624 -124.21 -103.37 -66.35
CA LYS A 624 -125.18 -103.26 -67.45
C LYS A 624 -126.35 -104.24 -67.38
N LYS A 625 -126.19 -105.44 -66.83
CA LYS A 625 -127.28 -106.45 -66.74
C LYS A 625 -128.30 -106.19 -65.63
N VAL A 626 -128.00 -105.31 -64.67
CA VAL A 626 -128.90 -105.02 -63.53
C VAL A 626 -130.02 -104.02 -63.88
N ALA A 627 -129.91 -103.31 -65.02
CA ALA A 627 -130.83 -102.23 -65.38
C ALA A 627 -132.22 -102.69 -65.91
N GLU A 628 -132.38 -103.95 -66.33
CA GLU A 628 -133.60 -104.41 -67.03
C GLU A 628 -134.63 -105.14 -66.13
N ILE A 629 -134.24 -105.48 -64.90
CA ILE A 629 -135.07 -106.22 -63.93
C ILE A 629 -136.41 -105.52 -63.56
N PRO A 630 -136.50 -104.18 -63.41
CA PRO A 630 -137.77 -103.53 -63.04
C PRO A 630 -138.89 -103.65 -64.10
N THR A 631 -138.53 -103.89 -65.36
CA THR A 631 -139.47 -103.91 -66.49
C THR A 631 -140.27 -105.21 -66.54
N ILE A 632 -139.64 -106.33 -66.19
CA ILE A 632 -140.26 -107.67 -66.16
C ILE A 632 -141.27 -107.78 -65.02
N LEU A 633 -140.96 -107.20 -63.85
CA LEU A 633 -141.86 -107.16 -62.68
C LEU A 633 -143.18 -106.41 -62.93
N LYS A 634 -143.21 -105.42 -63.83
CA LYS A 634 -144.45 -104.71 -64.20
C LYS A 634 -145.41 -105.53 -65.08
N GLN A 635 -144.90 -106.46 -65.89
CA GLN A 635 -145.75 -107.31 -66.74
C GLN A 635 -146.48 -108.39 -65.93
N ILE A 636 -145.88 -108.91 -64.87
CA ILE A 636 -146.48 -109.94 -64.01
C ILE A 636 -147.64 -109.39 -63.16
N ILE A 637 -147.52 -108.16 -62.64
CA ILE A 637 -148.54 -107.56 -61.76
C ILE A 637 -149.81 -107.16 -62.53
N THR A 638 -149.69 -106.74 -63.79
CA THR A 638 -150.84 -106.23 -64.58
C THR A 638 -151.82 -107.34 -64.98
N VAL A 639 -151.36 -108.59 -65.11
CA VAL A 639 -152.22 -109.76 -65.40
C VAL A 639 -153.06 -110.18 -64.18
N TYR A 640 -152.69 -109.76 -62.96
CA TYR A 640 -153.25 -110.28 -61.72
C TYR A 640 -154.44 -109.49 -61.13
N GLN A 641 -154.89 -108.39 -61.77
CA GLN A 641 -155.88 -107.48 -61.18
C GLN A 641 -157.16 -107.22 -61.99
N SER A 642 -157.37 -107.88 -63.15
CA SER A 642 -158.53 -107.61 -64.02
C SER A 642 -159.51 -108.78 -64.23
N SER A 643 -159.33 -109.92 -63.55
CA SER A 643 -160.23 -111.08 -63.65
C SER A 643 -160.53 -111.69 -62.28
N GLY A 644 -161.50 -111.09 -61.57
CA GLY A 644 -162.05 -111.65 -60.34
C GLY A 644 -162.98 -112.82 -60.63
N ILE A 645 -162.47 -114.05 -60.48
CA ILE A 645 -163.24 -115.31 -60.58
C ILE A 645 -162.86 -116.23 -59.40
N THR A 646 -163.80 -117.12 -59.05
CA THR A 646 -163.99 -117.81 -57.78
C THR A 646 -163.35 -119.20 -57.65
N GLU A 647 -163.09 -119.58 -56.40
CA GLU A 647 -163.11 -120.94 -55.82
C GLU A 647 -162.21 -122.09 -56.34
N ASN A 648 -161.57 -122.72 -55.35
CA ASN A 648 -161.27 -124.15 -55.22
C ASN A 648 -160.20 -124.86 -56.09
N HIS A 649 -159.21 -125.38 -55.35
CA HIS A 649 -158.66 -126.75 -55.43
C HIS A 649 -157.51 -127.09 -56.42
N TYR A 650 -156.30 -127.22 -55.82
CA TYR A 650 -155.18 -128.11 -56.19
C TYR A 650 -154.41 -127.80 -57.51
N LYS A 651 -153.13 -128.19 -57.69
CA LYS A 651 -152.26 -129.18 -57.01
C LYS A 651 -150.77 -128.76 -57.02
N VAL A 652 -149.93 -129.38 -56.19
CA VAL A 652 -148.57 -128.92 -55.85
C VAL A 652 -147.48 -129.64 -56.68
N GLU A 653 -147.43 -129.46 -58.01
CA GLU A 653 -146.45 -130.20 -58.86
C GLU A 653 -145.76 -129.44 -60.01
N ASP A 654 -146.35 -128.40 -60.62
CA ASP A 654 -145.74 -127.76 -61.81
C ASP A 654 -144.65 -126.70 -61.53
N VAL A 655 -144.45 -126.31 -60.27
CA VAL A 655 -143.46 -125.29 -59.84
C VAL A 655 -142.01 -125.73 -60.11
N THR A 656 -141.77 -127.03 -60.32
CA THR A 656 -140.42 -127.59 -60.48
C THR A 656 -139.98 -127.72 -61.95
N LYS A 657 -140.87 -127.51 -62.93
CA LYS A 657 -140.59 -127.89 -64.34
C LYS A 657 -140.12 -126.76 -65.28
N ILE A 658 -140.29 -125.48 -64.90
CA ILE A 658 -139.81 -124.34 -65.71
C ILE A 658 -138.34 -123.96 -65.37
N ILE A 659 -137.80 -124.45 -64.26
CA ILE A 659 -136.40 -124.23 -63.83
C ILE A 659 -135.38 -125.08 -64.65
N GLY A 660 -135.84 -125.91 -65.59
CA GLY A 660 -135.01 -126.95 -66.23
C GLY A 660 -134.08 -126.56 -67.38
N GLU A 661 -134.54 -125.77 -68.37
CA GLU A 661 -134.02 -125.93 -69.76
C GLU A 661 -133.54 -124.69 -70.53
N ILE A 662 -133.24 -123.55 -69.87
CA ILE A 662 -132.33 -122.54 -70.46
C ILE A 662 -131.10 -122.34 -69.56
N SER A 663 -130.47 -123.49 -69.27
CA SER A 663 -129.12 -123.60 -68.72
C SER A 663 -128.19 -124.13 -69.83
N GLN A 664 -127.66 -123.23 -70.67
CA GLN A 664 -126.43 -123.42 -71.45
C GLN A 664 -126.13 -122.14 -72.26
N ASP A 665 -125.30 -121.25 -71.72
CA ASP A 665 -123.96 -121.05 -72.28
C ASP A 665 -123.02 -120.39 -71.25
N SER A 666 -121.74 -120.75 -71.31
CA SER A 666 -120.72 -120.49 -70.30
C SER A 666 -119.89 -119.25 -70.60
N SER A 667 -119.99 -118.21 -69.76
CA SER A 667 -118.94 -117.19 -69.60
C SER A 667 -119.15 -116.25 -68.39
N CYS A 668 -119.29 -116.84 -67.19
CA CYS A 668 -118.97 -116.17 -65.92
C CYS A 668 -118.63 -117.24 -64.87
N GLN A 669 -117.36 -117.25 -64.45
CA GLN A 669 -116.86 -117.88 -63.24
C GLN A 669 -116.10 -116.81 -62.45
#